data_AF-A0A1D2JEG5-F1
#
_entry.id   AF-A0A1D2JEG5-F1
#
_cell.length_a   1.000
_cell.length_b   1.000
_cell.length_c   1.000
_cell.angle_alpha   90.00
_cell.angle_beta   90.00
_cell.angle_gamma   90.00
#
_symmetry.space_group_name_H-M   'P 1'
#
loop_
_entity.id
_entity.type
_entity.pdbx_description
1 polymer ?
#
loop_
_entity_poly.entity_id
_entity_poly.type
_entity_poly.pdbx_seq_one_letter_code
_entity_poly.pdbx_strand_id
1 'polypeptide(L)'
;MAWKLTRKLKETHLAPLANSFGRSSSTSTIKPEAVEETALSPTPSSISTTSNGIAASESLVSPPAAPAKPGILIVTLHEGKSFSLSPHYQQVFNAHFQNSISGNNTFTGPASIRPNSSSSHSSHGPAASSYAQTTRPQSTSGGINAAPTIHGRYSAKYLPYALLDFDKLQVFVDAVSGTPENPLWAGDNTSFKFDVSRVTDLSIQLYLRNPASRPGAGRSEDIFLGACRINPRFEEARPFVEDPKASKKDREKAAATHAEQERQMGQSGTEWTKLQFGTGAIKIGVSFVENRQKSLKMEDFELLKVVGKGSFGKVIQVMKRDTGRIYAMKTLRKAHIISRSEVAHTLAERSVLSQINNPFIVPLKFSFQSPEKLYLVLAFVNGGELFHHLQKEQRFDINRARFYTAELLCALECLHGFKVIYRDLKPENILLDYSGHIALCDFGLCKLDMKDEDRTNTFCGTPEYLAPELLLGKGYTKTVDWWTLGVLLYEMLTGLPPFYDENTNEMYRKILQEPLTFPSQEIVPGAARDLLSRLLDRDPERRLGANGAAEIKAHHFFSNIDWRKLLQRKYEPSFRPDVVDARDTKNFDHEFTLEAPTDSYVEGPALSQTMQQQFQGWSYNRPVAGLGDAGGSVKDPSFGSITK
;
A
#
# COMPACT_ATOMS: atom_id res chain seq x y z
N MET A 1 19.70 -8.79 35.16
CA MET A 1 20.62 -8.44 34.03
C MET A 1 19.91 -7.75 32.87
N ALA A 2 18.70 -8.17 32.47
CA ALA A 2 17.92 -7.59 31.37
C ALA A 2 17.92 -6.04 31.25
N TRP A 3 17.77 -5.30 32.36
CA TRP A 3 17.72 -3.83 32.36
C TRP A 3 18.97 -3.12 31.78
N LYS A 4 20.17 -3.73 31.88
CA LYS A 4 21.37 -3.17 31.25
C LYS A 4 21.48 -3.53 29.75
N LEU A 5 20.76 -4.56 29.31
CA LEU A 5 20.75 -5.07 27.95
C LEU A 5 19.88 -4.18 27.04
N THR A 6 18.67 -3.82 27.50
CA THR A 6 17.73 -2.94 26.77
C THR A 6 18.19 -1.49 26.62
N ARG A 7 19.02 -0.98 27.53
CA ARG A 7 19.66 0.35 27.34
C ARG A 7 20.76 0.31 26.28
N LYS A 8 21.51 -0.78 26.22
CA LYS A 8 22.58 -1.03 25.24
C LYS A 8 22.03 -1.20 23.82
N LEU A 9 20.85 -1.83 23.70
CA LEU A 9 20.05 -1.89 22.47
C LEU A 9 19.85 -0.50 21.85
N LYS A 10 19.32 0.49 22.60
CA LYS A 10 19.15 1.88 22.13
C LYS A 10 20.44 2.48 21.58
N GLU A 11 21.57 2.23 22.23
CA GLU A 11 22.89 2.71 21.80
C GLU A 11 23.36 2.04 20.48
N THR A 12 23.05 0.76 20.26
CA THR A 12 23.33 0.07 18.98
C THR A 12 22.43 0.48 17.82
N HIS A 13 21.16 0.84 18.04
CA HIS A 13 20.28 1.30 16.95
C HIS A 13 20.64 2.70 16.40
N LEU A 14 21.43 3.48 17.14
CA LEU A 14 21.91 4.81 16.73
C LEU A 14 23.27 4.79 16.00
N ALA A 15 23.95 3.64 15.93
CA ALA A 15 25.26 3.51 15.31
C ALA A 15 25.14 3.10 13.82
N PRO A 16 25.65 3.89 12.86
CA PRO A 16 25.65 3.47 11.46
C PRO A 16 26.67 2.34 11.23
N LEU A 17 26.18 1.17 10.81
CA LEU A 17 26.99 0.08 10.26
C LEU A 17 27.57 0.47 8.88
N ALA A 18 28.56 1.37 8.91
CA ALA A 18 29.29 1.83 7.73
C ALA A 18 30.78 2.04 8.06
N ASN A 19 31.43 1.02 8.61
CA ASN A 19 32.90 0.95 8.68
C ASN A 19 33.41 -0.48 8.93
N SER A 20 33.45 -1.28 7.87
CA SER A 20 34.43 -2.37 7.66
C SER A 20 34.15 -3.00 6.29
N PHE A 21 35.08 -2.82 5.35
CA PHE A 21 35.45 -3.69 4.21
C PHE A 21 36.13 -2.82 3.15
N GLY A 22 37.43 -2.56 3.33
CA GLY A 22 38.23 -1.93 2.29
C GLY A 22 38.38 -2.87 1.09
N ARG A 23 38.09 -2.37 -0.11
CA ARG A 23 38.53 -3.01 -1.36
C ARG A 23 39.74 -2.25 -1.91
N SER A 24 40.87 -2.94 -1.94
CA SER A 24 42.13 -2.47 -2.52
C SER A 24 41.99 -2.27 -4.04
N SER A 25 42.32 -1.08 -4.53
CA SER A 25 42.45 -0.78 -5.95
C SER A 25 43.87 -1.09 -6.46
N SER A 26 44.01 -2.00 -7.42
CA SER A 26 45.27 -2.25 -8.12
C SER A 26 45.34 -1.45 -9.41
N THR A 27 46.35 -0.59 -9.53
CA THR A 27 46.64 0.23 -10.70
C THR A 27 47.29 -0.60 -11.81
N SER A 28 46.95 -0.32 -13.08
CA SER A 28 47.86 -0.55 -14.20
C SER A 28 47.65 0.51 -15.29
N THR A 29 48.71 0.83 -16.02
CA THR A 29 48.91 2.08 -16.76
C THR A 29 49.25 1.80 -18.21
N ILE A 30 48.51 2.34 -19.18
CA ILE A 30 48.95 2.46 -20.59
C ILE A 30 48.54 3.83 -21.16
N LYS A 31 49.53 4.59 -21.66
CA LYS A 31 49.45 5.79 -22.52
C LYS A 31 49.33 5.35 -24.00
N PRO A 32 48.72 6.12 -24.93
CA PRO A 32 49.37 7.30 -25.56
C PRO A 32 48.37 8.46 -25.90
N GLU A 33 48.71 9.74 -25.69
CA GLU A 33 49.41 10.72 -26.56
C GLU A 33 48.46 11.82 -27.05
N ALA A 34 49.02 12.97 -27.42
CA ALA A 34 48.30 14.23 -27.63
C ALA A 34 48.53 14.79 -29.03
N VAL A 35 47.55 15.56 -29.53
CA VAL A 35 47.78 16.64 -30.50
C VAL A 35 46.91 17.83 -30.09
N GLU A 36 47.49 19.02 -30.14
CA GLU A 36 46.92 20.29 -29.68
C GLU A 36 46.20 21.10 -30.78
N GLU A 37 45.40 22.07 -30.32
CA GLU A 37 45.12 23.37 -30.96
C GLU A 37 44.26 23.42 -32.25
N THR A 38 43.59 24.53 -32.59
CA THR A 38 43.62 25.91 -32.05
C THR A 38 42.21 26.53 -31.98
N ALA A 39 42.04 27.61 -31.22
CA ALA A 39 40.80 28.41 -31.17
C ALA A 39 40.81 29.58 -32.19
N LEU A 40 39.64 30.16 -32.48
CA LEU A 40 39.39 31.63 -32.55
C LEU A 40 37.94 31.96 -32.99
N SER A 41 37.37 33.01 -32.39
CA SER A 41 36.17 33.73 -32.85
C SER A 41 36.58 35.06 -33.50
N PRO A 42 35.74 35.69 -34.36
CA PRO A 42 34.85 36.74 -33.86
C PRO A 42 33.50 36.91 -34.63
N THR A 43 32.76 37.95 -34.24
CA THR A 43 31.39 38.36 -34.64
C THR A 43 31.39 39.38 -35.83
N PRO A 44 30.33 40.17 -36.11
CA PRO A 44 29.01 39.82 -36.66
C PRO A 44 28.63 40.66 -37.92
N SER A 45 27.52 40.35 -38.62
CA SER A 45 26.92 41.28 -39.61
C SER A 45 25.41 41.06 -39.84
N SER A 46 24.76 42.04 -40.48
CA SER A 46 23.30 42.27 -40.53
C SER A 46 22.77 42.44 -41.98
N ILE A 47 21.46 42.78 -42.14
CA ILE A 47 20.74 43.14 -43.40
C ILE A 47 20.22 41.87 -44.15
N SER A 48 19.02 41.78 -44.75
CA SER A 48 18.04 42.79 -45.24
C SER A 48 16.55 42.43 -45.01
N THR A 49 15.70 43.45 -45.15
CA THR A 49 14.23 43.38 -45.32
C THR A 49 13.80 43.16 -46.76
N THR A 50 12.72 42.38 -46.99
CA THR A 50 11.79 42.60 -48.11
C THR A 50 10.36 42.31 -47.68
N SER A 51 9.42 43.07 -48.24
CA SER A 51 8.00 43.12 -47.87
C SER A 51 7.10 42.55 -48.97
N ASN A 52 6.08 41.77 -48.60
CA ASN A 52 4.66 42.03 -48.94
C ASN A 52 3.80 40.75 -48.94
N GLY A 53 2.57 40.89 -48.42
CA GLY A 53 1.40 40.15 -48.90
C GLY A 53 1.23 38.72 -48.40
N ILE A 54 0.37 38.54 -47.40
CA ILE A 54 -0.94 37.87 -47.53
C ILE A 54 -1.70 38.17 -46.23
N ALA A 55 -2.74 39.01 -46.35
CA ALA A 55 -3.80 39.11 -45.36
C ALA A 55 -4.99 38.28 -45.86
N ALA A 56 -5.88 37.88 -44.95
CA ALA A 56 -7.07 37.03 -45.17
C ALA A 56 -6.79 35.52 -45.36
N SER A 57 -6.50 34.83 -44.25
CA SER A 57 -6.83 33.40 -44.03
C SER A 57 -6.84 33.03 -42.52
N GLU A 58 -7.37 33.90 -41.66
CA GLU A 58 -7.55 33.60 -40.22
C GLU A 58 -9.01 33.82 -39.78
N SER A 59 -9.84 32.80 -40.02
CA SER A 59 -11.17 32.70 -39.40
C SER A 59 -11.72 31.27 -39.46
N LEU A 60 -11.02 30.31 -38.85
CA LEU A 60 -11.57 29.00 -38.41
C LEU A 60 -10.55 28.22 -37.54
N VAL A 61 -10.00 28.88 -36.51
CA VAL A 61 -9.28 28.19 -35.43
C VAL A 61 -10.12 28.29 -34.17
N SER A 62 -10.74 27.17 -33.77
CA SER A 62 -11.35 27.03 -32.45
C SER A 62 -10.30 27.32 -31.38
N PRO A 63 -10.61 28.10 -30.32
CA PRO A 63 -9.63 28.43 -29.29
C PRO A 63 -9.05 27.14 -28.69
N PRO A 64 -7.74 27.10 -28.36
CA PRO A 64 -7.14 25.92 -27.76
C PRO A 64 -7.88 25.58 -26.46
N ALA A 65 -8.13 24.28 -26.24
CA ALA A 65 -8.78 23.80 -25.03
C ALA A 65 -8.06 24.36 -23.81
N ALA A 66 -8.83 24.86 -22.84
CA ALA A 66 -8.26 25.48 -21.63
C ALA A 66 -7.28 24.51 -20.96
N PRO A 67 -6.11 24.97 -20.49
CA PRO A 67 -5.15 24.11 -19.83
C PRO A 67 -5.80 23.45 -18.62
N ALA A 68 -5.67 22.12 -18.54
CA ALA A 68 -6.27 21.35 -17.46
C ALA A 68 -5.82 21.89 -16.10
N LYS A 69 -6.78 22.13 -15.21
CA LYS A 69 -6.46 22.60 -13.88
C LYS A 69 -5.75 21.48 -13.12
N PRO A 70 -4.59 21.73 -12.48
CA PRO A 70 -3.92 20.71 -11.69
C PRO A 70 -4.84 20.27 -10.55
N GLY A 71 -4.88 18.97 -10.30
CA GLY A 71 -5.79 18.36 -9.33
C GLY A 71 -5.60 16.86 -9.27
N ILE A 72 -6.42 16.19 -8.47
CA ILE A 72 -6.37 14.75 -8.30
C ILE A 72 -7.70 14.14 -8.72
N LEU A 73 -7.62 13.20 -9.65
CA LEU A 73 -8.73 12.34 -10.04
C LEU A 73 -8.78 11.15 -9.09
N ILE A 74 -9.91 10.97 -8.41
CA ILE A 74 -10.17 9.88 -7.48
C ILE A 74 -11.13 8.89 -8.15
N VAL A 75 -10.75 7.62 -8.19
CA VAL A 75 -11.49 6.53 -8.84
C VAL A 75 -11.75 5.42 -7.83
N THR A 76 -13.00 4.96 -7.74
CA THR A 76 -13.43 3.90 -6.83
C THR A 76 -14.17 2.82 -7.61
N LEU A 77 -13.77 1.56 -7.47
CA LEU A 77 -14.52 0.41 -8.01
C LEU A 77 -15.40 -0.18 -6.92
N HIS A 78 -16.69 -0.39 -7.22
CA HIS A 78 -17.65 -0.92 -6.25
C HIS A 78 -18.03 -2.37 -6.57
N GLU A 79 -18.70 -2.59 -7.70
CA GLU A 79 -19.33 -3.88 -8.04
C GLU A 79 -19.44 -4.06 -9.56
N GLY A 80 -19.31 -5.30 -10.01
CA GLY A 80 -19.57 -5.73 -11.40
C GLY A 80 -20.82 -6.58 -11.46
N LYS A 81 -21.50 -6.61 -12.61
CA LYS A 81 -22.66 -7.47 -12.82
C LYS A 81 -22.71 -8.09 -14.21
N SER A 82 -23.16 -9.33 -14.25
CA SER A 82 -23.46 -10.09 -15.49
C SER A 82 -22.27 -10.20 -16.45
N PHE A 83 -21.06 -10.36 -15.92
CA PHE A 83 -19.88 -10.66 -16.74
C PHE A 83 -19.94 -12.10 -17.24
N SER A 84 -19.60 -12.33 -18.51
CA SER A 84 -19.52 -13.68 -19.08
C SER A 84 -18.23 -13.87 -19.86
N LEU A 85 -17.78 -15.13 -19.94
CA LEU A 85 -16.72 -15.52 -20.86
C LEU A 85 -17.25 -15.54 -22.31
N SER A 86 -16.36 -15.38 -23.29
CA SER A 86 -16.68 -15.72 -24.68
C SER A 86 -16.86 -17.24 -24.82
N PRO A 87 -17.61 -17.75 -25.82
CA PRO A 87 -17.87 -19.18 -25.97
C PRO A 87 -16.61 -20.06 -25.99
N HIS A 88 -15.52 -19.56 -26.57
CA HIS A 88 -14.22 -20.25 -26.60
C HIS A 88 -13.63 -20.40 -25.18
N TYR A 89 -13.51 -19.30 -24.44
CA TYR A 89 -12.98 -19.35 -23.08
C TYR A 89 -13.93 -20.07 -22.11
N GLN A 90 -15.24 -20.03 -22.34
CA GLN A 90 -16.22 -20.77 -21.55
C GLN A 90 -15.99 -22.29 -21.63
N GLN A 91 -15.63 -22.82 -22.81
CA GLN A 91 -15.27 -24.23 -22.98
C GLN A 91 -13.96 -24.57 -22.26
N VAL A 92 -12.92 -23.74 -22.39
CA VAL A 92 -11.62 -23.93 -21.70
C VAL A 92 -11.79 -23.94 -20.17
N PHE A 93 -12.53 -22.96 -19.63
CA PHE A 93 -12.75 -22.82 -18.20
C PHE A 93 -13.57 -24.00 -17.64
N ASN A 94 -14.65 -24.40 -18.34
CA ASN A 94 -15.43 -25.57 -17.97
C ASN A 94 -14.59 -26.86 -18.00
N ALA A 95 -13.85 -27.11 -19.08
CA ALA A 95 -13.04 -28.33 -19.23
C ALA A 95 -11.95 -28.42 -18.16
N HIS A 96 -11.28 -27.31 -17.84
CA HIS A 96 -10.27 -27.25 -16.80
C HIS A 96 -10.81 -27.67 -15.43
N PHE A 97 -11.95 -27.13 -15.01
CA PHE A 97 -12.52 -27.43 -13.69
C PHE A 97 -13.33 -28.74 -13.64
N GLN A 98 -13.93 -29.18 -14.75
CA GLN A 98 -14.58 -30.50 -14.83
C GLN A 98 -13.57 -31.66 -14.75
N ASN A 99 -12.43 -31.57 -15.44
CA ASN A 99 -11.39 -32.60 -15.41
C ASN A 99 -10.68 -32.69 -14.05
N SER A 100 -10.62 -31.60 -13.27
CA SER A 100 -10.07 -31.64 -11.92
C SER A 100 -10.94 -32.41 -10.90
N ILE A 101 -12.24 -32.57 -11.17
CA ILE A 101 -13.18 -33.28 -10.30
C ILE A 101 -13.13 -34.80 -10.55
N SER A 102 -12.82 -35.24 -11.78
CA SER A 102 -12.71 -36.66 -12.15
C SER A 102 -11.37 -37.32 -11.80
N GLY A 103 -10.33 -36.54 -11.47
CA GLY A 103 -8.96 -37.05 -11.27
C GLY A 103 -8.66 -37.75 -9.94
N ASN A 104 -9.56 -37.69 -8.94
CA ASN A 104 -9.20 -38.02 -7.55
C ASN A 104 -9.73 -39.38 -7.03
N ASN A 105 -9.91 -40.39 -7.90
CA ASN A 105 -10.40 -41.70 -7.46
C ASN A 105 -9.80 -42.91 -8.20
N THR A 106 -8.49 -42.89 -8.46
CA THR A 106 -7.78 -44.00 -9.11
C THR A 106 -6.54 -44.41 -8.30
N PHE A 107 -6.75 -45.12 -7.19
CA PHE A 107 -5.67 -45.87 -6.51
C PHE A 107 -5.85 -47.37 -6.74
N THR A 108 -5.18 -47.90 -7.76
CA THR A 108 -5.13 -49.34 -8.05
C THR A 108 -3.89 -49.96 -7.38
N GLY A 109 -4.11 -50.74 -6.33
CA GLY A 109 -3.12 -51.62 -5.68
C GLY A 109 -3.68 -53.04 -5.56
N PRO A 110 -2.84 -54.09 -5.57
CA PRO A 110 -3.22 -55.37 -6.18
C PRO A 110 -4.06 -56.32 -5.31
N ALA A 111 -4.67 -57.28 -6.00
CA ALA A 111 -5.56 -58.28 -5.43
C ALA A 111 -4.90 -59.18 -4.37
N SER A 112 -5.68 -59.57 -3.36
CA SER A 112 -5.48 -60.82 -2.64
C SER A 112 -6.82 -61.55 -2.48
N ILE A 113 -6.81 -62.83 -2.80
CA ILE A 113 -7.99 -63.71 -2.80
C ILE A 113 -8.14 -64.31 -1.40
N ARG A 114 -9.35 -64.31 -0.83
CA ARG A 114 -9.81 -65.35 0.11
C ARG A 114 -11.35 -65.45 0.17
N PRO A 115 -11.92 -66.66 0.29
CA PRO A 115 -13.35 -66.88 0.09
C PRO A 115 -14.20 -66.84 1.37
N ASN A 116 -15.44 -66.43 1.15
CA ASN A 116 -16.71 -66.86 1.77
C ASN A 116 -16.69 -67.79 3.01
N SER A 117 -17.40 -67.37 4.08
CA SER A 117 -18.01 -68.29 5.06
C SER A 117 -19.34 -67.71 5.58
N SER A 118 -20.25 -68.59 5.99
CA SER A 118 -21.70 -68.34 6.01
C SER A 118 -22.40 -68.74 7.32
N SER A 119 -23.37 -67.93 7.78
CA SER A 119 -24.52 -68.32 8.64
C SER A 119 -25.42 -67.08 8.91
N SER A 120 -26.70 -67.05 8.50
CA SER A 120 -27.92 -67.34 9.29
C SER A 120 -28.00 -66.58 10.63
N HIS A 121 -29.03 -65.84 11.06
CA HIS A 121 -30.48 -65.74 10.75
C HIS A 121 -30.94 -64.28 11.09
N SER A 122 -32.19 -63.78 10.98
CA SER A 122 -33.54 -64.27 10.57
C SER A 122 -34.39 -63.08 10.02
N SER A 123 -35.67 -63.30 9.72
CA SER A 123 -36.63 -62.29 9.22
C SER A 123 -37.52 -61.67 10.31
N HIS A 124 -37.72 -60.34 10.28
CA HIS A 124 -39.03 -59.67 10.37
C HIS A 124 -38.91 -58.15 10.15
N GLY A 125 -39.87 -57.57 9.44
CA GLY A 125 -40.18 -56.13 9.45
C GLY A 125 -41.69 -55.95 9.73
N PRO A 126 -42.25 -54.74 9.65
CA PRO A 126 -41.64 -53.48 9.24
C PRO A 126 -41.70 -52.37 10.31
N ALA A 127 -40.72 -51.45 10.32
CA ALA A 127 -40.83 -50.18 11.03
C ALA A 127 -40.15 -49.08 10.19
N ALA A 128 -40.80 -47.92 10.09
CA ALA A 128 -40.37 -46.84 9.22
C ALA A 128 -39.12 -46.13 9.73
N SER A 129 -38.10 -45.99 8.87
CA SER A 129 -37.16 -44.88 8.95
C SER A 129 -36.62 -44.56 7.56
N SER A 130 -37.20 -43.54 6.93
CA SER A 130 -36.72 -42.99 5.67
C SER A 130 -35.45 -42.17 5.92
N TYR A 131 -34.30 -42.83 5.94
CA TYR A 131 -33.01 -42.14 5.82
C TYR A 131 -32.88 -41.58 4.41
N ALA A 132 -33.39 -40.36 4.23
CA ALA A 132 -33.06 -39.54 3.08
C ALA A 132 -31.54 -39.30 3.10
N GLN A 133 -30.83 -39.85 2.13
CA GLN A 133 -29.48 -39.41 1.82
C GLN A 133 -29.57 -37.94 1.42
N THR A 134 -29.16 -37.05 2.33
CA THR A 134 -28.99 -35.62 2.04
C THR A 134 -27.75 -35.44 1.18
N THR A 135 -27.87 -35.77 -0.10
CA THR A 135 -26.95 -35.32 -1.15
C THR A 135 -26.92 -33.79 -1.11
N ARG A 136 -25.88 -33.26 -0.48
CA ARG A 136 -25.63 -31.83 -0.35
C ARG A 136 -25.57 -31.23 -1.76
N PRO A 137 -26.46 -30.29 -2.14
CA PRO A 137 -26.45 -29.76 -3.49
C PRO A 137 -25.21 -28.89 -3.68
N GLN A 138 -24.18 -29.44 -4.32
CA GLN A 138 -23.13 -28.63 -4.94
C GLN A 138 -23.69 -28.11 -6.26
N SER A 139 -23.84 -26.79 -6.35
CA SER A 139 -24.24 -26.12 -7.57
C SER A 139 -23.21 -26.37 -8.68
N THR A 140 -23.58 -27.13 -9.70
CA THR A 140 -22.81 -27.25 -10.95
C THR A 140 -22.98 -25.97 -11.77
N SER A 141 -22.39 -24.87 -11.30
CA SER A 141 -22.38 -23.59 -11.99
C SER A 141 -21.49 -23.67 -13.22
N GLY A 142 -22.09 -23.61 -14.42
CA GLY A 142 -21.35 -23.60 -15.68
C GLY A 142 -20.87 -22.21 -16.09
N GLY A 143 -19.81 -22.16 -16.88
CA GLY A 143 -19.27 -20.94 -17.48
C GLY A 143 -18.32 -20.17 -16.57
N ILE A 144 -18.47 -18.85 -16.47
CA ILE A 144 -17.54 -18.01 -15.68
C ILE A 144 -17.49 -18.41 -14.19
N ASN A 145 -18.59 -18.96 -13.69
CA ASN A 145 -18.77 -19.45 -12.32
C ASN A 145 -18.36 -20.94 -12.14
N ALA A 146 -17.63 -21.55 -13.08
CA ALA A 146 -17.19 -22.96 -12.97
C ALA A 146 -16.00 -23.19 -12.03
N ALA A 147 -15.39 -22.13 -11.49
CA ALA A 147 -14.31 -22.24 -10.51
C ALA A 147 -14.81 -22.82 -9.17
N PRO A 148 -13.98 -23.59 -8.44
CA PRO A 148 -14.38 -24.19 -7.17
C PRO A 148 -14.58 -23.14 -6.06
N THR A 149 -15.55 -23.39 -5.19
CA THR A 149 -15.81 -22.57 -3.99
C THR A 149 -15.47 -23.33 -2.70
N ILE A 150 -14.98 -22.59 -1.70
CA ILE A 150 -14.74 -23.10 -0.35
C ILE A 150 -15.78 -22.45 0.56
N HIS A 151 -16.62 -23.26 1.22
CA HIS A 151 -17.78 -22.80 2.01
C HIS A 151 -18.69 -21.80 1.23
N GLY A 152 -18.86 -22.00 -0.07
CA GLY A 152 -19.66 -21.12 -0.94
C GLY A 152 -19.01 -19.78 -1.30
N ARG A 153 -17.71 -19.60 -1.02
CA ARG A 153 -16.93 -18.42 -1.42
C ARG A 153 -15.88 -18.77 -2.47
N TYR A 154 -15.72 -17.91 -3.45
CA TYR A 154 -14.62 -18.01 -4.42
C TYR A 154 -13.31 -17.50 -3.79
N SER A 155 -12.19 -18.12 -4.17
CA SER A 155 -10.86 -17.58 -3.88
C SER A 155 -10.59 -16.37 -4.79
N ALA A 156 -9.93 -15.33 -4.27
CA ALA A 156 -9.65 -14.10 -5.02
C ALA A 156 -8.90 -14.34 -6.35
N LYS A 157 -8.08 -15.40 -6.45
CA LYS A 157 -7.40 -15.81 -7.69
C LYS A 157 -8.34 -16.22 -8.84
N TYR A 158 -9.61 -16.50 -8.54
CA TYR A 158 -10.66 -16.82 -9.53
C TYR A 158 -11.65 -15.66 -9.72
N LEU A 159 -11.43 -14.50 -9.11
CA LEU A 159 -12.25 -13.31 -9.34
C LEU A 159 -11.62 -12.42 -10.42
N PRO A 160 -12.43 -11.65 -11.17
CA PRO A 160 -11.94 -10.61 -12.06
C PRO A 160 -11.06 -9.58 -11.38
N TYR A 161 -10.10 -9.03 -12.11
CA TYR A 161 -9.37 -7.82 -11.74
C TYR A 161 -9.54 -6.75 -12.83
N ALA A 162 -9.44 -5.48 -12.44
CA ALA A 162 -9.44 -4.35 -13.35
C ALA A 162 -8.02 -3.81 -13.56
N LEU A 163 -7.76 -3.27 -14.74
CA LEU A 163 -6.64 -2.41 -15.08
C LEU A 163 -7.21 -1.01 -15.33
N LEU A 164 -6.91 -0.09 -14.41
CA LEU A 164 -7.17 1.34 -14.57
C LEU A 164 -5.96 1.94 -15.31
N ASP A 165 -6.20 2.63 -16.42
CA ASP A 165 -5.18 3.40 -17.15
C ASP A 165 -5.67 4.85 -17.30
N PHE A 166 -4.92 5.77 -16.72
CA PHE A 166 -5.13 7.20 -16.85
C PHE A 166 -3.78 7.90 -16.98
N ASP A 167 -3.62 8.74 -18.00
CA ASP A 167 -2.38 9.49 -18.27
C ASP A 167 -1.11 8.60 -18.34
N LYS A 168 -1.23 7.38 -18.88
CA LYS A 168 -0.19 6.33 -18.94
C LYS A 168 0.19 5.72 -17.59
N LEU A 169 -0.47 6.10 -16.48
CA LEU A 169 -0.34 5.44 -15.19
C LEU A 169 -1.31 4.27 -15.11
N GLN A 170 -0.77 3.07 -14.92
CA GLN A 170 -1.51 1.81 -14.92
C GLN A 170 -1.57 1.18 -13.53
N VAL A 171 -2.77 1.00 -13.01
CA VAL A 171 -3.04 0.43 -11.68
C VAL A 171 -3.93 -0.80 -11.83
N PHE A 172 -3.52 -1.92 -11.22
CA PHE A 172 -4.30 -3.15 -11.20
C PHE A 172 -5.10 -3.27 -9.89
N VAL A 173 -6.35 -3.71 -9.99
CA VAL A 173 -7.32 -3.71 -8.90
C VAL A 173 -8.07 -5.04 -8.86
N ASP A 174 -7.60 -5.98 -8.04
CA ASP A 174 -8.26 -7.27 -7.80
C ASP A 174 -9.60 -7.10 -7.06
N ALA A 175 -10.61 -7.89 -7.42
CA ALA A 175 -11.85 -7.96 -6.65
C ALA A 175 -11.66 -8.71 -5.33
N VAL A 176 -12.32 -8.25 -4.27
CA VAL A 176 -12.12 -8.72 -2.89
C VAL A 176 -13.10 -9.84 -2.52
N SER A 177 -14.28 -9.85 -3.12
CA SER A 177 -15.33 -10.85 -2.87
C SER A 177 -16.35 -10.93 -4.02
N GLY A 178 -17.48 -11.61 -3.81
CA GLY A 178 -18.52 -11.82 -4.83
C GLY A 178 -18.32 -13.10 -5.62
N THR A 179 -18.77 -13.10 -6.87
CA THR A 179 -18.61 -14.22 -7.82
C THR A 179 -17.86 -13.75 -9.08
N PRO A 180 -17.34 -14.68 -9.91
CA PRO A 180 -16.71 -14.30 -11.18
C PRO A 180 -17.63 -13.50 -12.12
N GLU A 181 -18.92 -13.81 -12.14
CA GLU A 181 -19.95 -13.07 -12.89
C GLU A 181 -20.32 -11.72 -12.27
N ASN A 182 -20.34 -11.64 -10.93
CA ASN A 182 -20.76 -10.48 -10.15
C ASN A 182 -19.72 -10.17 -9.05
N PRO A 183 -18.55 -9.62 -9.41
CA PRO A 183 -17.46 -9.36 -8.47
C PRO A 183 -17.73 -8.11 -7.62
N LEU A 184 -17.19 -8.11 -6.41
CA LEU A 184 -17.25 -7.00 -5.46
C LEU A 184 -15.83 -6.51 -5.14
N TRP A 185 -15.59 -5.24 -5.41
CA TRP A 185 -14.36 -4.53 -5.02
C TRP A 185 -14.52 -3.92 -3.62
N ALA A 186 -13.46 -3.32 -3.10
CA ALA A 186 -13.45 -2.72 -1.76
C ALA A 186 -14.40 -1.51 -1.60
N GLY A 187 -14.90 -0.93 -2.71
CA GLY A 187 -15.71 0.29 -2.67
C GLY A 187 -14.95 1.45 -2.04
N ASP A 188 -15.66 2.32 -1.33
CA ASP A 188 -15.12 3.55 -0.73
C ASP A 188 -13.97 3.34 0.27
N ASN A 189 -13.72 2.10 0.70
CA ASN A 189 -12.55 1.76 1.51
C ASN A 189 -11.22 1.86 0.73
N THR A 190 -11.26 1.73 -0.61
CA THR A 190 -10.08 1.79 -1.48
C THR A 190 -10.35 2.65 -2.71
N SER A 191 -9.80 3.85 -2.70
CA SER A 191 -9.82 4.78 -3.84
C SER A 191 -8.44 4.90 -4.46
N PHE A 192 -8.40 4.90 -5.79
CA PHE A 192 -7.20 5.07 -6.60
C PHE A 192 -7.10 6.54 -7.02
N LYS A 193 -5.90 7.11 -6.96
CA LYS A 193 -5.67 8.55 -7.19
C LYS A 193 -4.70 8.75 -8.33
N PHE A 194 -5.07 9.59 -9.26
CA PHE A 194 -4.25 9.98 -10.40
C PHE A 194 -4.04 11.49 -10.39
N ASP A 195 -2.78 11.92 -10.52
CA ASP A 195 -2.45 13.34 -10.69
C ASP A 195 -2.89 13.78 -12.11
N VAL A 196 -3.66 14.86 -12.20
CA VAL A 196 -4.22 15.34 -13.48
C VAL A 196 -3.27 16.34 -14.11
N SER A 197 -2.50 15.90 -15.12
CA SER A 197 -1.65 16.76 -15.94
C SER A 197 -2.37 17.35 -17.17
N ARG A 198 -3.40 16.65 -17.66
CA ARG A 198 -4.23 17.02 -18.81
C ARG A 198 -5.61 16.39 -18.73
N VAL A 199 -6.58 16.96 -19.45
CA VAL A 199 -7.89 16.35 -19.66
C VAL A 199 -7.70 15.15 -20.59
N THR A 200 -8.09 13.96 -20.13
CA THR A 200 -8.00 12.71 -20.89
C THR A 200 -8.97 11.68 -20.33
N ASP A 201 -9.29 10.63 -21.10
CA ASP A 201 -10.18 9.56 -20.68
C ASP A 201 -9.49 8.64 -19.66
N LEU A 202 -10.25 8.19 -18.66
CA LEU A 202 -9.93 7.04 -17.83
C LEU A 202 -10.35 5.77 -18.58
N SER A 203 -9.39 4.91 -18.91
CA SER A 203 -9.63 3.60 -19.53
C SER A 203 -9.62 2.50 -18.48
N ILE A 204 -10.58 1.58 -18.54
CA ILE A 204 -10.75 0.51 -17.57
C ILE A 204 -10.91 -0.79 -18.34
N GLN A 205 -10.01 -1.73 -18.13
CA GLN A 205 -9.99 -3.04 -18.80
C GLN A 205 -10.14 -4.14 -17.76
N LEU A 206 -11.06 -5.08 -17.98
CA LEU A 206 -11.34 -6.16 -17.05
C LEU A 206 -10.79 -7.48 -17.57
N TYR A 207 -10.20 -8.25 -16.67
CA TYR A 207 -9.56 -9.53 -16.96
C TYR A 207 -9.94 -10.57 -15.91
N LEU A 208 -9.93 -11.84 -16.32
CA LEU A 208 -10.00 -12.99 -15.44
C LEU A 208 -8.73 -13.82 -15.62
N ARG A 209 -8.13 -14.28 -14.50
CA ARG A 209 -6.92 -15.10 -14.58
C ARG A 209 -7.18 -16.39 -15.34
N ASN A 210 -6.32 -16.70 -16.32
CA ASN A 210 -6.47 -17.91 -17.11
C ASN A 210 -5.89 -19.13 -16.37
N PRO A 211 -6.71 -20.10 -15.92
CA PRO A 211 -6.21 -21.25 -15.15
C PRO A 211 -5.43 -22.25 -16.01
N ALA A 212 -5.56 -22.18 -17.34
CA ALA A 212 -4.82 -23.01 -18.30
C ALA A 212 -3.59 -22.28 -18.89
N SER A 213 -3.20 -21.14 -18.31
CA SER A 213 -1.99 -20.42 -18.72
C SER A 213 -0.71 -21.21 -18.41
N ARG A 214 0.34 -20.94 -19.18
CA ARG A 214 1.64 -21.61 -18.97
C ARG A 214 2.30 -21.09 -17.68
N PRO A 215 2.98 -21.95 -16.89
CA PRO A 215 3.80 -21.48 -15.77
C PRO A 215 4.81 -20.43 -16.25
N GLY A 216 4.80 -19.25 -15.61
CA GLY A 216 5.64 -18.11 -15.99
C GLY A 216 5.08 -17.19 -17.10
N ALA A 217 3.86 -17.42 -17.60
CA ALA A 217 3.22 -16.50 -18.56
C ALA A 217 2.74 -15.16 -17.94
N GLY A 218 2.74 -15.07 -16.60
CA GLY A 218 2.26 -13.91 -15.86
C GLY A 218 0.81 -13.59 -16.20
N ARG A 219 0.55 -12.35 -16.61
CA ARG A 219 -0.79 -11.85 -17.03
C ARG A 219 -0.95 -11.75 -18.55
N SER A 220 0.01 -12.26 -19.33
CA SER A 220 -0.01 -12.12 -20.80
C SER A 220 -1.03 -13.03 -21.49
N GLU A 221 -1.41 -14.13 -20.84
CA GLU A 221 -2.40 -15.11 -21.30
C GLU A 221 -3.75 -14.99 -20.56
N ASP A 222 -3.97 -13.90 -19.80
CA ASP A 222 -5.21 -13.67 -19.04
C ASP A 222 -6.42 -13.32 -19.93
N ILE A 223 -7.60 -13.76 -19.50
CA ILE A 223 -8.82 -13.69 -20.29
C ILE A 223 -9.43 -12.28 -20.18
N PHE A 224 -9.40 -11.53 -21.28
CA PHE A 224 -10.08 -10.25 -21.37
C PHE A 224 -11.61 -10.43 -21.30
N LEU A 225 -12.27 -9.70 -20.39
CA LEU A 225 -13.72 -9.73 -20.17
C LEU A 225 -14.46 -8.56 -20.83
N GLY A 226 -13.76 -7.47 -21.13
CA GLY A 226 -14.33 -6.23 -21.68
C GLY A 226 -13.62 -4.99 -21.15
N ALA A 227 -13.93 -3.84 -21.72
CA ALA A 227 -13.37 -2.55 -21.31
C ALA A 227 -14.45 -1.45 -21.31
N CYS A 228 -14.25 -0.40 -20.54
CA CYS A 228 -14.99 0.85 -20.69
C CYS A 228 -14.05 2.05 -20.64
N ARG A 229 -14.49 3.16 -21.22
CA ARG A 229 -13.85 4.47 -21.07
C ARG A 229 -14.81 5.39 -20.35
N ILE A 230 -14.27 6.17 -19.43
CA ILE A 230 -14.97 7.26 -18.75
C ILE A 230 -14.23 8.54 -19.10
N ASN A 231 -14.97 9.55 -19.58
CA ASN A 231 -14.47 10.92 -19.67
C ASN A 231 -14.74 11.60 -18.32
N PRO A 232 -13.73 11.83 -17.46
CA PRO A 232 -13.95 12.38 -16.13
C PRO A 232 -14.26 13.87 -16.17
N ARG A 233 -15.08 14.35 -15.25
CA ARG A 233 -15.34 15.77 -15.08
C ARG A 233 -14.20 16.47 -14.34
N PHE A 234 -13.59 17.49 -14.95
CA PHE A 234 -12.48 18.28 -14.38
C PHE A 234 -12.87 19.69 -13.90
N GLU A 235 -14.17 20.00 -13.82
CA GLU A 235 -14.70 21.28 -13.29
C GLU A 235 -15.80 21.04 -12.25
N GLU A 236 -15.97 21.95 -11.28
CA GLU A 236 -17.09 21.88 -10.33
C GLU A 236 -18.45 22.07 -11.02
N ALA A 237 -19.48 21.41 -10.49
CA ALA A 237 -20.86 21.61 -10.88
C ALA A 237 -21.32 23.04 -10.51
N ARG A 238 -21.63 23.86 -11.52
CA ARG A 238 -22.23 25.18 -11.30
C ARG A 238 -23.73 25.00 -11.16
N PRO A 239 -24.36 25.48 -10.07
CA PRO A 239 -25.81 25.46 -9.97
C PRO A 239 -26.41 26.38 -11.06
N PHE A 240 -27.37 25.87 -11.82
CA PHE A 240 -28.09 26.65 -12.81
C PHE A 240 -28.90 27.76 -12.11
N VAL A 241 -28.56 29.02 -12.39
CA VAL A 241 -29.28 30.18 -11.89
C VAL A 241 -30.29 30.62 -12.94
N GLU A 242 -31.58 30.47 -12.64
CA GLU A 242 -32.64 31.01 -13.49
C GLU A 242 -32.69 32.53 -13.42
N ASP A 243 -32.68 33.20 -14.59
CA ASP A 243 -32.97 34.63 -14.66
C ASP A 243 -34.48 34.88 -14.40
N PRO A 244 -34.86 35.59 -13.33
CA PRO A 244 -36.26 35.88 -13.03
C PRO A 244 -36.97 36.75 -14.08
N LYS A 245 -36.21 37.42 -14.98
CA LYS A 245 -36.74 38.31 -16.02
C LYS A 245 -36.87 37.66 -17.39
N ALA A 246 -36.35 36.45 -17.58
CA ALA A 246 -36.43 35.73 -18.85
C ALA A 246 -37.82 35.13 -19.08
N SER A 247 -38.28 35.08 -20.35
CA SER A 247 -39.56 34.45 -20.68
C SER A 247 -39.53 32.94 -20.41
N LYS A 248 -40.69 32.32 -20.22
CA LYS A 248 -40.80 30.87 -19.97
C LYS A 248 -40.08 30.03 -21.04
N LYS A 249 -40.20 30.42 -22.31
CA LYS A 249 -39.56 29.74 -23.45
C LYS A 249 -38.04 29.88 -23.43
N ASP A 250 -37.54 31.03 -22.96
CA ASP A 250 -36.10 31.29 -22.87
C ASP A 250 -35.48 30.60 -21.65
N ARG A 251 -36.22 30.48 -20.53
CA ARG A 251 -35.84 29.67 -19.37
C ARG A 251 -35.74 28.19 -19.71
N GLU A 252 -36.75 27.63 -20.38
CA GLU A 252 -36.73 26.23 -20.86
C GLU A 252 -35.56 25.98 -21.82
N LYS A 253 -35.30 26.91 -22.74
CA LYS A 253 -34.14 26.84 -23.65
C LYS A 253 -32.81 26.95 -22.91
N ALA A 254 -32.67 27.85 -21.93
CA ALA A 254 -31.46 28.00 -21.14
C ALA A 254 -31.17 26.76 -20.27
N ALA A 255 -32.20 26.19 -19.65
CA ALA A 255 -32.08 24.95 -18.88
C ALA A 255 -31.66 23.76 -19.75
N ALA A 256 -32.24 23.63 -20.95
CA ALA A 256 -31.84 22.61 -21.93
C ALA A 256 -30.38 22.78 -22.39
N THR A 257 -29.95 24.01 -22.70
CA THR A 257 -28.56 24.30 -23.08
C THR A 257 -27.58 24.01 -21.93
N HIS A 258 -27.95 24.33 -20.68
CA HIS A 258 -27.13 24.02 -19.50
C HIS A 258 -27.02 22.50 -19.28
N ALA A 259 -28.11 21.75 -19.43
CA ALA A 259 -28.11 20.29 -19.32
C ALA A 259 -27.24 19.62 -20.40
N GLU A 260 -27.22 20.17 -21.62
CA GLU A 260 -26.38 19.69 -22.71
C GLU A 260 -24.88 20.01 -22.46
N GLN A 261 -24.56 21.20 -21.93
CA GLN A 261 -23.20 21.55 -21.50
C GLN A 261 -22.71 20.66 -20.35
N GLU A 262 -23.55 20.41 -19.33
CA GLU A 262 -23.22 19.52 -18.21
C GLU A 262 -22.93 18.08 -18.69
N ARG A 263 -23.65 17.57 -19.69
CA ARG A 263 -23.36 16.27 -20.34
C ARG A 263 -22.02 16.25 -21.08
N GLN A 264 -21.62 17.37 -21.70
CA GLN A 264 -20.34 17.47 -22.41
C GLN A 264 -19.15 17.64 -21.46
N MET A 265 -19.36 18.04 -20.20
CA MET A 265 -18.31 18.23 -19.19
C MET A 265 -17.85 16.95 -18.49
N GLY A 266 -18.40 15.77 -18.82
CA GLY A 266 -17.92 14.48 -18.32
C GLY A 266 -18.60 13.96 -17.06
N GLN A 267 -18.22 12.73 -16.66
CA GLN A 267 -18.82 11.97 -15.57
C GLN A 267 -18.25 12.37 -14.19
N SER A 268 -19.13 12.45 -13.19
CA SER A 268 -18.77 12.66 -11.77
C SER A 268 -19.76 11.93 -10.87
N GLY A 269 -19.31 11.45 -9.71
CA GLY A 269 -20.10 10.60 -8.82
C GLY A 269 -20.00 9.12 -9.17
N THR A 270 -20.93 8.31 -8.63
CA THR A 270 -20.93 6.84 -8.77
C THR A 270 -22.03 6.38 -9.73
N GLU A 271 -21.63 5.82 -10.87
CA GLU A 271 -22.57 5.39 -11.93
C GLU A 271 -22.26 3.98 -12.45
N TRP A 272 -23.21 3.41 -13.20
CA TRP A 272 -23.05 2.12 -13.88
C TRP A 272 -22.61 2.30 -15.33
N THR A 273 -21.39 1.89 -15.65
CA THR A 273 -20.85 1.93 -17.02
C THR A 273 -20.93 0.54 -17.65
N LYS A 274 -21.55 0.44 -18.83
CA LYS A 274 -21.59 -0.81 -19.62
C LYS A 274 -20.21 -1.13 -20.20
N LEU A 275 -19.87 -2.41 -20.27
CA LEU A 275 -18.65 -2.84 -20.95
C LEU A 275 -18.83 -2.81 -22.47
N GLN A 276 -17.78 -2.36 -23.15
CA GLN A 276 -17.52 -2.54 -24.58
C GLN A 276 -16.67 -3.80 -24.75
N PHE A 277 -16.78 -4.46 -25.92
CA PHE A 277 -16.02 -5.68 -26.25
C PHE A 277 -16.19 -6.83 -25.22
N GLY A 278 -17.34 -6.86 -24.54
CA GLY A 278 -17.63 -7.76 -23.43
C GLY A 278 -19.11 -7.71 -23.04
N THR A 279 -19.46 -8.38 -21.94
CA THR A 279 -20.83 -8.45 -21.40
C THR A 279 -20.92 -7.88 -19.99
N GLY A 280 -22.09 -7.35 -19.64
CA GLY A 280 -22.33 -6.81 -18.30
C GLY A 280 -21.95 -5.33 -18.12
N ALA A 281 -21.84 -4.92 -16.86
CA ALA A 281 -21.55 -3.54 -16.48
C ALA A 281 -20.79 -3.48 -15.15
N ILE A 282 -20.07 -2.39 -14.93
CA ILE A 282 -19.30 -2.10 -13.72
C ILE A 282 -19.75 -0.78 -13.11
N LYS A 283 -19.79 -0.71 -11.77
CA LYS A 283 -20.16 0.48 -11.01
C LYS A 283 -18.93 1.18 -10.49
N ILE A 284 -18.76 2.43 -10.91
CA ILE A 284 -17.52 3.20 -10.75
C ILE A 284 -17.85 4.57 -10.17
N GLY A 285 -17.19 4.91 -9.06
CA GLY A 285 -17.12 6.25 -8.51
C GLY A 285 -15.97 7.02 -9.15
N VAL A 286 -16.24 8.22 -9.66
CA VAL A 286 -15.23 9.13 -10.20
C VAL A 286 -15.45 10.52 -9.61
N SER A 287 -14.42 11.12 -9.02
CA SER A 287 -14.47 12.51 -8.56
C SER A 287 -13.15 13.22 -8.77
N PHE A 288 -13.21 14.44 -9.29
CA PHE A 288 -12.04 15.31 -9.41
C PHE A 288 -12.00 16.32 -8.27
N VAL A 289 -10.83 16.52 -7.68
CA VAL A 289 -10.58 17.63 -6.75
C VAL A 289 -9.52 18.55 -7.34
N GLU A 290 -9.97 19.75 -7.74
CA GLU A 290 -9.12 20.84 -8.21
C GLU A 290 -8.13 21.26 -7.12
N ASN A 291 -6.83 21.31 -7.43
CA ASN A 291 -5.81 21.75 -6.49
C ASN A 291 -5.80 23.29 -6.38
N ARG A 292 -6.83 23.84 -5.75
CA ARG A 292 -7.05 25.29 -5.56
C ARG A 292 -6.11 25.96 -4.55
N GLN A 293 -5.10 25.26 -4.05
CA GLN A 293 -4.29 25.75 -2.94
C GLN A 293 -2.91 26.28 -3.38
N LYS A 294 -2.51 27.39 -2.74
CA LYS A 294 -1.16 27.96 -2.86
C LYS A 294 -0.12 26.88 -2.50
N SER A 295 1.06 26.97 -3.10
CA SER A 295 2.20 26.14 -2.71
C SER A 295 2.50 26.33 -1.23
N LEU A 296 2.41 25.24 -0.46
CA LEU A 296 2.76 25.23 0.96
C LEU A 296 4.24 25.57 1.13
N LYS A 297 4.52 26.38 2.15
CA LYS A 297 5.87 26.77 2.56
C LYS A 297 6.11 26.45 4.03
N MET A 298 7.35 26.65 4.48
CA MET A 298 7.72 26.41 5.87
C MET A 298 6.97 27.38 6.81
N GLU A 299 6.76 28.61 6.36
CA GLU A 299 6.07 29.69 7.08
C GLU A 299 4.60 29.36 7.42
N ASP A 300 3.94 28.46 6.66
CA ASP A 300 2.57 28.00 6.92
C ASP A 300 2.48 27.11 8.18
N PHE A 301 3.62 26.73 8.74
CA PHE A 301 3.74 25.87 9.92
C PHE A 301 4.44 26.59 11.08
N GLU A 302 4.05 26.22 12.28
CA GLU A 302 4.70 26.55 13.54
C GLU A 302 5.42 25.31 14.05
N LEU A 303 6.72 25.43 14.35
CA LEU A 303 7.53 24.33 14.89
C LEU A 303 7.35 24.23 16.41
N LEU A 304 6.95 23.05 16.91
CA LEU A 304 6.62 22.87 18.33
C LEU A 304 7.68 22.08 19.11
N LYS A 305 7.99 20.86 18.69
CA LYS A 305 8.97 19.97 19.37
C LYS A 305 9.63 19.02 18.38
N VAL A 306 10.89 18.68 18.60
CA VAL A 306 11.52 17.55 17.91
C VAL A 306 10.99 16.25 18.53
N VAL A 307 10.54 15.33 17.69
CA VAL A 307 9.90 14.06 18.12
C VAL A 307 10.60 12.82 17.58
N GLY A 308 11.57 12.98 16.69
CA GLY A 308 12.40 11.87 16.21
C GLY A 308 13.59 12.37 15.39
N LYS A 309 14.64 11.55 15.29
CA LYS A 309 15.88 11.84 14.59
C LYS A 309 16.46 10.55 14.02
N GLY A 310 16.80 10.55 12.74
CA GLY A 310 17.31 9.37 12.04
C GLY A 310 18.33 9.72 10.96
N SER A 311 18.84 8.69 10.29
CA SER A 311 19.87 8.80 9.24
C SER A 311 19.48 9.70 8.06
N PHE A 312 18.17 9.82 7.78
CA PHE A 312 17.63 10.61 6.68
C PHE A 312 17.20 12.04 7.08
N GLY A 313 17.13 12.35 8.38
CA GLY A 313 16.76 13.69 8.85
C GLY A 313 16.10 13.77 10.22
N LYS A 314 15.35 14.85 10.43
CA LYS A 314 14.66 15.19 11.68
C LYS A 314 13.15 15.12 11.49
N VAL A 315 12.43 14.65 12.50
CA VAL A 315 10.96 14.70 12.58
C VAL A 315 10.56 15.70 13.66
N ILE A 316 9.78 16.71 13.27
CA ILE A 316 9.34 17.80 14.14
C ILE A 316 7.82 17.80 14.21
N GLN A 317 7.25 17.86 15.41
CA GLN A 317 5.84 18.17 15.63
C GLN A 317 5.59 19.63 15.20
N VAL A 318 4.60 19.83 14.35
CA VAL A 318 4.25 21.15 13.80
C VAL A 318 2.76 21.44 13.90
N MET A 319 2.39 22.72 14.00
CA MET A 319 1.00 23.18 13.87
C MET A 319 0.83 23.93 12.56
N LYS A 320 -0.16 23.54 11.73
CA LYS A 320 -0.48 24.28 10.50
C LYS A 320 -1.31 25.51 10.85
N ARG A 321 -0.80 26.71 10.57
CA ARG A 321 -1.29 28.00 11.13
C ARG A 321 -2.75 28.32 10.82
N ASP A 322 -3.21 27.99 9.63
CA ASP A 322 -4.57 28.27 9.15
C ASP A 322 -5.66 27.37 9.78
N THR A 323 -5.28 26.19 10.25
CA THR A 323 -6.21 25.16 10.75
C THR A 323 -6.02 24.83 12.22
N GLY A 324 -4.90 25.25 12.83
CA GLY A 324 -4.52 24.90 14.21
C GLY A 324 -4.23 23.42 14.42
N ARG A 325 -4.12 22.62 13.34
CA ARG A 325 -3.96 21.16 13.41
C ARG A 325 -2.51 20.75 13.59
N ILE A 326 -2.30 19.70 14.38
CA ILE A 326 -0.98 19.13 14.68
C ILE A 326 -0.62 18.05 13.67
N TYR A 327 0.64 18.04 13.23
CA TYR A 327 1.21 17.11 12.27
C TYR A 327 2.65 16.74 12.65
N ALA A 328 3.16 15.66 12.07
CA ALA A 328 4.59 15.32 12.10
C ALA A 328 5.23 15.72 10.78
N MET A 329 6.23 16.61 10.79
CA MET A 329 6.99 17.00 9.60
C MET A 329 8.34 16.29 9.60
N LYS A 330 8.55 15.38 8.64
CA LYS A 330 9.84 14.74 8.34
C LYS A 330 10.58 15.57 7.29
N THR A 331 11.78 16.06 7.64
CA THR A 331 12.62 16.90 6.78
C THR A 331 13.79 16.12 6.21
N LEU A 332 13.91 16.08 4.88
CA LEU A 332 14.97 15.39 4.13
C LEU A 332 15.86 16.40 3.41
N ARG A 333 17.18 16.17 3.35
CA ARG A 333 18.14 17.07 2.68
C ARG A 333 18.36 16.65 1.22
N LYS A 334 18.04 17.53 0.25
CA LYS A 334 18.19 17.26 -1.20
C LYS A 334 19.60 16.86 -1.59
N ALA A 335 20.62 17.56 -1.05
CA ALA A 335 22.03 17.27 -1.33
C ALA A 335 22.43 15.84 -0.93
N HIS A 336 21.87 15.31 0.18
CA HIS A 336 22.14 13.97 0.67
C HIS A 336 21.46 12.89 -0.19
N ILE A 337 20.23 13.15 -0.64
CA ILE A 337 19.51 12.26 -1.55
C ILE A 337 20.24 12.16 -2.91
N ILE A 338 20.74 13.28 -3.43
CA ILE A 338 21.53 13.30 -4.68
C ILE A 338 22.86 12.57 -4.50
N SER A 339 23.59 12.80 -3.40
CA SER A 339 24.90 12.15 -3.18
C SER A 339 24.82 10.63 -3.06
N ARG A 340 23.63 10.09 -2.74
CA ARG A 340 23.33 8.64 -2.70
C ARG A 340 22.65 8.11 -3.96
N SER A 341 22.34 8.96 -4.94
CA SER A 341 21.54 8.62 -6.13
C SER A 341 20.13 8.11 -5.80
N GLU A 342 19.54 8.55 -4.68
CA GLU A 342 18.26 8.06 -4.15
C GLU A 342 17.03 8.85 -4.66
N VAL A 343 17.21 9.84 -5.54
CA VAL A 343 16.14 10.79 -5.95
C VAL A 343 14.88 10.11 -6.49
N ALA A 344 15.05 9.14 -7.40
CA ALA A 344 13.92 8.40 -7.98
C ALA A 344 13.18 7.56 -6.93
N HIS A 345 13.91 6.99 -5.98
CA HIS A 345 13.34 6.22 -4.87
C HIS A 345 12.56 7.13 -3.89
N THR A 346 13.10 8.30 -3.54
CA THR A 346 12.43 9.29 -2.70
C THR A 346 11.13 9.83 -3.35
N LEU A 347 11.13 10.10 -4.67
CA LEU A 347 9.92 10.51 -5.39
C LEU A 347 8.86 9.40 -5.43
N ALA A 348 9.28 8.15 -5.62
CA ALA A 348 8.40 6.99 -5.60
C ALA A 348 7.85 6.72 -4.18
N GLU A 349 8.63 6.93 -3.11
CA GLU A 349 8.18 6.81 -1.71
C GLU A 349 7.02 7.79 -1.45
N ARG A 350 7.19 9.06 -1.83
CA ARG A 350 6.11 10.07 -1.78
C ARG A 350 4.90 9.66 -2.61
N SER A 351 5.11 9.05 -3.78
CA SER A 351 4.02 8.60 -4.65
C SER A 351 3.17 7.52 -3.98
N VAL A 352 3.80 6.46 -3.46
CA VAL A 352 3.08 5.39 -2.76
C VAL A 352 2.40 5.91 -1.49
N LEU A 353 3.08 6.73 -0.68
CA LEU A 353 2.51 7.33 0.53
C LEU A 353 1.27 8.21 0.26
N SER A 354 1.16 8.80 -0.94
CA SER A 354 -0.02 9.58 -1.33
C SER A 354 -1.24 8.73 -1.71
N GLN A 355 -1.00 7.49 -2.15
CA GLN A 355 -2.00 6.52 -2.59
C GLN A 355 -2.49 5.59 -1.47
N ILE A 356 -1.63 5.26 -0.49
CA ILE A 356 -1.99 4.40 0.64
C ILE A 356 -3.18 4.97 1.42
N ASN A 357 -4.19 4.11 1.62
CA ASN A 357 -5.34 4.37 2.47
C ASN A 357 -5.59 3.16 3.38
N ASN A 358 -4.88 3.10 4.50
CA ASN A 358 -4.97 2.03 5.49
C ASN A 358 -5.01 2.64 6.90
N PRO A 359 -5.89 2.19 7.81
CA PRO A 359 -6.02 2.75 9.15
C PRO A 359 -4.80 2.52 10.06
N PHE A 360 -3.91 1.60 9.68
CA PHE A 360 -2.76 1.14 10.45
C PHE A 360 -1.42 1.60 9.86
N ILE A 361 -1.44 2.55 8.93
CA ILE A 361 -0.26 3.20 8.35
C ILE A 361 -0.40 4.71 8.55
N VAL A 362 0.65 5.39 9.02
CA VAL A 362 0.62 6.84 9.23
C VAL A 362 0.36 7.56 7.88
N PRO A 363 -0.78 8.25 7.70
CA PRO A 363 -1.12 8.83 6.40
C PRO A 363 -0.32 10.10 6.11
N LEU A 364 0.22 10.19 4.89
CA LEU A 364 0.69 11.45 4.32
C LEU A 364 -0.49 12.41 4.13
N LYS A 365 -0.35 13.64 4.63
CA LYS A 365 -1.34 14.71 4.51
C LYS A 365 -0.85 15.77 3.50
N PHE A 366 0.43 16.17 3.56
CA PHE A 366 1.03 17.11 2.60
C PHE A 366 2.49 16.76 2.30
N SER A 367 3.03 17.23 1.18
CA SER A 367 4.47 17.35 0.94
C SER A 367 4.80 18.63 0.17
N PHE A 368 5.92 19.26 0.50
CA PHE A 368 6.41 20.48 -0.16
C PHE A 368 7.94 20.54 -0.06
N GLN A 369 8.57 21.55 -0.68
CA GLN A 369 10.03 21.64 -0.77
C GLN A 369 10.53 23.10 -0.65
N SER A 370 11.73 23.28 -0.10
CA SER A 370 12.55 24.49 -0.23
C SER A 370 13.66 24.24 -1.27
N PRO A 371 14.55 25.20 -1.57
CA PRO A 371 15.70 24.93 -2.43
C PRO A 371 16.65 23.85 -1.87
N GLU A 372 16.72 23.67 -0.55
CA GLU A 372 17.68 22.77 0.13
C GLU A 372 17.04 21.45 0.59
N LYS A 373 15.73 21.46 0.85
CA LYS A 373 15.03 20.41 1.61
C LYS A 373 13.74 19.95 0.95
N LEU A 374 13.36 18.72 1.28
CA LEU A 374 12.05 18.14 1.03
C LEU A 374 11.35 17.91 2.37
N TYR A 375 10.05 18.18 2.42
CA TYR A 375 9.22 18.01 3.61
C TYR A 375 8.07 17.04 3.33
N LEU A 376 7.92 16.04 4.20
CA LEU A 376 6.74 15.17 4.29
C LEU A 376 5.96 15.53 5.56
N VAL A 377 4.71 15.94 5.41
CA VAL A 377 3.82 16.26 6.53
C VAL A 377 2.81 15.13 6.71
N LEU A 378 3.05 14.35 7.74
CA LEU A 378 2.34 13.15 8.14
C LEU A 378 1.34 13.48 9.26
N ALA A 379 0.35 12.61 9.48
CA ALA A 379 -0.44 12.67 10.72
C ALA A 379 0.46 12.57 11.96
N PHE A 380 0.13 13.30 13.02
CA PHE A 380 0.79 13.15 14.32
C PHE A 380 0.13 12.01 15.10
N VAL A 381 0.94 11.14 15.71
CA VAL A 381 0.49 9.96 16.46
C VAL A 381 1.19 10.00 17.81
N ASN A 382 0.43 10.23 18.89
CA ASN A 382 0.93 10.73 20.18
C ASN A 382 0.96 9.71 21.32
N GLY A 383 0.57 8.46 21.07
CA GLY A 383 0.70 7.37 22.05
C GLY A 383 2.11 6.80 22.17
N GLY A 384 3.07 7.27 21.37
CA GLY A 384 4.48 6.87 21.42
C GLY A 384 4.81 5.57 20.69
N GLU A 385 6.08 5.18 20.73
CA GLU A 385 6.61 3.98 20.07
C GLU A 385 6.21 2.70 20.81
N LEU A 386 5.91 1.63 20.07
CA LEU A 386 5.61 0.31 20.62
C LEU A 386 6.78 -0.22 21.46
N PHE A 387 8.02 0.11 21.06
CA PHE A 387 9.24 -0.16 21.80
C PHE A 387 9.19 0.31 23.25
N HIS A 388 8.74 1.56 23.50
CA HIS A 388 8.66 2.11 24.85
C HIS A 388 7.69 1.32 25.73
N HIS A 389 6.52 0.97 25.19
CA HIS A 389 5.51 0.18 25.91
C HIS A 389 5.98 -1.25 26.17
N LEU A 390 6.63 -1.89 25.18
CA LEU A 390 7.18 -3.23 25.33
C LEU A 390 8.31 -3.28 26.37
N GLN A 391 9.23 -2.30 26.38
CA GLN A 391 10.26 -2.21 27.42
C GLN A 391 9.67 -2.01 28.82
N LYS A 392 8.63 -1.17 28.94
CA LYS A 392 7.98 -0.86 30.22
C LYS A 392 7.24 -2.08 30.80
N GLU A 393 6.60 -2.87 29.96
CA GLU A 393 5.80 -4.05 30.36
C GLU A 393 6.61 -5.37 30.32
N GLN A 394 7.82 -5.34 29.76
CA GLN A 394 8.73 -6.47 29.48
C GLN A 394 8.22 -7.48 28.44
N ARG A 395 6.91 -7.73 28.40
CA ARG A 395 6.20 -8.47 27.34
C ARG A 395 4.73 -8.08 27.35
N PHE A 396 4.04 -8.23 26.23
CA PHE A 396 2.59 -8.10 26.16
C PHE A 396 1.89 -9.43 26.42
N ASP A 397 0.61 -9.35 26.81
CA ASP A 397 -0.25 -10.53 26.87
C ASP A 397 -0.59 -11.06 25.46
N ILE A 398 -1.01 -12.32 25.41
CA ILE A 398 -1.32 -13.02 24.16
C ILE A 398 -2.42 -12.37 23.31
N ASN A 399 -3.37 -11.64 23.94
CA ASN A 399 -4.46 -10.99 23.23
C ASN A 399 -4.01 -9.66 22.64
N ARG A 400 -3.25 -8.85 23.39
CA ARG A 400 -2.64 -7.62 22.88
C ARG A 400 -1.63 -7.90 21.77
N ALA A 401 -0.74 -8.89 21.94
CA ALA A 401 0.19 -9.30 20.90
C ALA A 401 -0.55 -9.79 19.63
N ARG A 402 -1.58 -10.64 19.77
CA ARG A 402 -2.43 -11.07 18.64
C ARG A 402 -3.07 -9.88 17.92
N PHE A 403 -3.59 -8.92 18.68
CA PHE A 403 -4.27 -7.75 18.14
C PHE A 403 -3.32 -6.89 17.30
N TYR A 404 -2.17 -6.51 17.86
CA TYR A 404 -1.15 -5.75 17.13
C TYR A 404 -0.60 -6.49 15.91
N THR A 405 -0.31 -7.80 16.01
CA THR A 405 0.09 -8.60 14.84
C THR A 405 -0.99 -8.63 13.75
N ALA A 406 -2.27 -8.65 14.11
CA ALA A 406 -3.37 -8.62 13.13
C ALA A 406 -3.48 -7.27 12.41
N GLU A 407 -3.27 -6.15 13.13
CA GLU A 407 -3.25 -4.80 12.53
C GLU A 407 -2.03 -4.62 11.62
N LEU A 408 -0.85 -5.03 12.07
CA LEU A 408 0.40 -5.02 11.29
C LEU A 408 0.32 -5.89 10.04
N LEU A 409 -0.31 -7.07 10.12
CA LEU A 409 -0.58 -7.92 8.95
C LEU A 409 -1.45 -7.20 7.92
N CYS A 410 -2.44 -6.41 8.35
CA CYS A 410 -3.26 -5.60 7.46
C CYS A 410 -2.52 -4.39 6.87
N ALA A 411 -1.55 -3.82 7.59
CA ALA A 411 -0.66 -2.78 7.06
C ALA A 411 0.27 -3.36 5.97
N LEU A 412 0.97 -4.46 6.27
CA LEU A 412 1.90 -5.12 5.35
C LEU A 412 1.20 -5.65 4.09
N GLU A 413 0.02 -6.28 4.22
CA GLU A 413 -0.78 -6.72 3.07
C GLU A 413 -1.13 -5.55 2.14
N CYS A 414 -1.45 -4.38 2.70
CA CYS A 414 -1.73 -3.18 1.92
C CYS A 414 -0.48 -2.70 1.15
N LEU A 415 0.68 -2.66 1.81
CA LEU A 415 1.96 -2.30 1.17
C LEU A 415 2.32 -3.29 0.05
N HIS A 416 2.16 -4.59 0.29
CA HIS A 416 2.41 -5.64 -0.70
C HIS A 416 1.47 -5.51 -1.90
N GLY A 417 0.21 -5.09 -1.69
CA GLY A 417 -0.73 -4.74 -2.76
C GLY A 417 -0.28 -3.57 -3.62
N PHE A 418 0.40 -2.58 -3.02
CA PHE A 418 1.07 -1.48 -3.73
C PHE A 418 2.49 -1.83 -4.23
N LYS A 419 2.88 -3.12 -4.26
CA LYS A 419 4.22 -3.59 -4.68
C LYS A 419 5.37 -3.02 -3.84
N VAL A 420 5.10 -2.77 -2.56
CA VAL A 420 6.08 -2.26 -1.60
C VAL A 420 6.46 -3.34 -0.60
N ILE A 421 7.76 -3.58 -0.44
CA ILE A 421 8.33 -4.39 0.65
C ILE A 421 8.82 -3.42 1.73
N TYR A 422 8.43 -3.63 2.98
CA TYR A 422 8.68 -2.67 4.06
C TYR A 422 10.09 -2.77 4.65
N ARG A 423 10.58 -3.99 4.90
CA ARG A 423 11.97 -4.37 5.25
C ARG A 423 12.55 -3.90 6.59
N ASP A 424 11.93 -2.95 7.31
CA ASP A 424 12.40 -2.50 8.64
C ASP A 424 11.27 -2.54 9.68
N LEU A 425 10.54 -3.66 9.73
CA LEU A 425 9.51 -3.89 10.74
C LEU A 425 10.15 -4.21 12.09
N LYS A 426 10.00 -3.28 13.05
CA LYS A 426 10.53 -3.33 14.41
C LYS A 426 9.70 -2.42 15.33
N PRO A 427 9.73 -2.59 16.67
CA PRO A 427 8.91 -1.83 17.62
C PRO A 427 9.08 -0.30 17.57
N GLU A 428 10.24 0.21 17.16
CA GLU A 428 10.53 1.66 17.07
C GLU A 428 9.80 2.32 15.90
N ASN A 429 9.57 1.58 14.81
CA ASN A 429 8.86 2.08 13.61
C ASN A 429 7.34 1.90 13.71
N ILE A 430 6.82 1.49 14.87
CA ILE A 430 5.39 1.26 15.12
C ILE A 430 4.95 2.20 16.22
N LEU A 431 4.08 3.15 15.90
CA LEU A 431 3.50 4.06 16.88
C LEU A 431 2.16 3.51 17.38
N LEU A 432 1.77 3.87 18.60
CA LEU A 432 0.39 3.71 19.08
C LEU A 432 -0.33 5.06 19.02
N ASP A 433 -1.60 5.08 18.61
CA ASP A 433 -2.44 6.27 18.72
C ASP A 433 -3.10 6.42 20.09
N TYR A 434 -3.75 7.56 20.34
CA TYR A 434 -4.43 7.89 21.59
C TYR A 434 -5.55 6.91 22.01
N SER A 435 -5.98 6.02 21.12
CA SER A 435 -6.94 4.94 21.38
C SER A 435 -6.30 3.57 21.52
N GLY A 436 -5.00 3.42 21.20
CA GLY A 436 -4.23 2.19 21.37
C GLY A 436 -4.10 1.31 20.13
N HIS A 437 -4.55 1.78 18.95
CA HIS A 437 -4.30 1.10 17.68
C HIS A 437 -2.88 1.38 17.19
N ILE A 438 -2.30 0.44 16.44
CA ILE A 438 -0.99 0.65 15.82
C ILE A 438 -1.08 1.59 14.61
N ALA A 439 0.00 2.32 14.34
CA ALA A 439 0.23 3.07 13.13
C ALA A 439 1.69 2.90 12.70
N LEU A 440 1.91 2.15 11.61
CA LEU A 440 3.22 1.91 11.02
C LEU A 440 3.76 3.22 10.41
N CYS A 441 4.97 3.60 10.79
CA CYS A 441 5.65 4.82 10.33
C CYS A 441 6.93 4.49 9.53
N ASP A 442 7.80 5.48 9.36
CA ASP A 442 9.06 5.51 8.57
C ASP A 442 9.20 4.53 7.38
N PHE A 443 9.08 5.09 6.16
CA PHE A 443 9.16 4.34 4.90
C PHE A 443 10.54 4.43 4.22
N GLY A 444 11.54 5.03 4.89
CA GLY A 444 12.86 5.31 4.29
C GLY A 444 13.67 4.08 3.86
N LEU A 445 13.34 2.89 4.35
CA LEU A 445 13.94 1.61 3.93
C LEU A 445 13.04 0.74 3.05
N CYS A 446 11.88 1.22 2.62
CA CYS A 446 10.99 0.47 1.72
C CYS A 446 11.63 0.17 0.36
N LYS A 447 11.29 -0.96 -0.26
CA LYS A 447 11.58 -1.24 -1.67
C LYS A 447 10.28 -1.14 -2.47
N LEU A 448 10.30 -0.37 -3.54
CA LEU A 448 9.13 -0.01 -4.34
C LEU A 448 9.16 -0.73 -5.70
N ASP A 449 8.02 -0.79 -6.38
CA ASP A 449 7.81 -1.41 -7.69
C ASP A 449 8.18 -2.90 -7.80
N MET A 450 8.20 -3.61 -6.66
CA MET A 450 8.51 -5.05 -6.59
C MET A 450 7.32 -5.88 -7.05
N LYS A 451 7.36 -6.40 -8.28
CA LYS A 451 6.39 -7.40 -8.78
C LYS A 451 6.59 -8.74 -8.07
N ASP A 452 5.63 -9.65 -8.22
CA ASP A 452 5.63 -10.95 -7.51
C ASP A 452 6.86 -11.83 -7.82
N GLU A 453 7.43 -11.71 -9.02
CA GLU A 453 8.64 -12.43 -9.45
C GLU A 453 9.94 -11.64 -9.21
N ASP A 454 9.86 -10.35 -8.89
CA ASP A 454 11.04 -9.50 -8.73
C ASP A 454 11.77 -9.84 -7.42
N ARG A 455 13.09 -10.05 -7.52
CA ARG A 455 13.98 -10.21 -6.37
C ARG A 455 14.86 -8.98 -6.21
N THR A 456 15.15 -8.61 -4.96
CA THR A 456 16.14 -7.55 -4.66
C THR A 456 17.26 -8.08 -3.77
N ASN A 457 18.45 -7.51 -3.93
CA ASN A 457 19.69 -7.95 -3.28
C ASN A 457 20.24 -6.90 -2.29
N THR A 458 19.50 -5.82 -2.04
CA THR A 458 19.93 -4.76 -1.11
C THR A 458 19.93 -5.29 0.33
N PHE A 459 21.10 -5.38 0.94
CA PHE A 459 21.24 -5.72 2.36
C PHE A 459 20.87 -4.50 3.22
N CYS A 460 19.78 -4.61 3.99
CA CYS A 460 19.27 -3.55 4.86
C CYS A 460 18.33 -4.13 5.92
N GLY A 461 18.01 -3.35 6.94
CA GLY A 461 17.17 -3.74 8.07
C GLY A 461 17.98 -3.89 9.36
N THR A 462 17.28 -4.00 10.48
CA THR A 462 17.89 -4.10 11.81
C THR A 462 18.33 -5.56 12.08
N PRO A 463 19.59 -5.84 12.50
CA PRO A 463 20.20 -7.19 12.49
C PRO A 463 19.38 -8.33 13.11
N GLU A 464 18.67 -8.05 14.20
CA GLU A 464 17.83 -8.98 14.97
C GLU A 464 16.52 -9.38 14.26
N TYR A 465 16.09 -8.61 13.25
CA TYR A 465 14.90 -8.89 12.43
C TYR A 465 15.25 -9.47 11.05
N LEU A 466 16.54 -9.56 10.68
CA LEU A 466 16.94 -9.99 9.35
C LEU A 466 16.50 -11.43 9.04
N ALA A 467 15.92 -11.61 7.85
CA ALA A 467 15.56 -12.94 7.34
C ALA A 467 16.80 -13.71 6.83
N PRO A 468 16.84 -15.05 6.94
CA PRO A 468 17.98 -15.87 6.52
C PRO A 468 18.43 -15.62 5.08
N GLU A 469 17.50 -15.38 4.16
CA GLU A 469 17.78 -15.12 2.75
C GLU A 469 18.51 -13.80 2.48
N LEU A 470 18.38 -12.79 3.36
CA LEU A 470 19.17 -11.55 3.31
C LEU A 470 20.62 -11.83 3.68
N LEU A 471 20.84 -12.59 4.78
CA LEU A 471 22.18 -12.96 5.25
C LEU A 471 22.93 -13.83 4.24
N LEU A 472 22.21 -14.69 3.51
CA LEU A 472 22.77 -15.57 2.48
C LEU A 472 22.94 -14.90 1.11
N GLY A 473 22.49 -13.65 0.93
CA GLY A 473 22.62 -12.92 -0.34
C GLY A 473 21.89 -13.54 -1.54
N LYS A 474 20.90 -14.42 -1.31
CA LYS A 474 20.20 -15.19 -2.36
C LYS A 474 19.16 -14.39 -3.18
N GLY A 475 19.03 -13.10 -2.88
CA GLY A 475 17.94 -12.25 -3.33
C GLY A 475 16.61 -12.63 -2.68
N TYR A 476 15.78 -11.62 -2.40
CA TYR A 476 14.56 -11.80 -1.63
C TYR A 476 13.36 -11.07 -2.24
N THR A 477 12.17 -11.54 -1.88
CA THR A 477 10.87 -10.99 -2.26
C THR A 477 10.15 -10.46 -1.01
N LYS A 478 8.84 -10.17 -1.12
CA LYS A 478 8.01 -9.66 -0.02
C LYS A 478 7.85 -10.62 1.18
N THR A 479 8.26 -11.89 1.07
CA THR A 479 8.22 -12.89 2.14
C THR A 479 9.11 -12.58 3.35
N VAL A 480 10.04 -11.62 3.22
CA VAL A 480 10.88 -11.15 4.33
C VAL A 480 10.07 -10.38 5.38
N ASP A 481 9.01 -9.68 4.96
CA ASP A 481 8.12 -8.97 5.88
C ASP A 481 7.28 -9.93 6.74
N TRP A 482 7.09 -11.17 6.29
CA TRP A 482 6.44 -12.23 7.08
C TRP A 482 7.38 -12.85 8.11
N TRP A 483 8.67 -12.94 7.79
CA TRP A 483 9.70 -13.29 8.79
C TRP A 483 9.79 -12.24 9.88
N THR A 484 9.90 -10.95 9.53
CA THR A 484 9.99 -9.85 10.50
C THR A 484 8.71 -9.75 11.36
N LEU A 485 7.53 -9.98 10.79
CA LEU A 485 6.27 -10.10 11.54
C LEU A 485 6.31 -11.25 12.56
N GLY A 486 6.93 -12.38 12.21
CA GLY A 486 7.16 -13.51 13.12
C GLY A 486 8.14 -13.17 14.25
N VAL A 487 9.26 -12.50 13.93
CA VAL A 487 10.25 -12.02 14.92
C VAL A 487 9.59 -11.08 15.92
N LEU A 488 8.84 -10.09 15.43
CA LEU A 488 8.14 -9.11 16.26
C LEU A 488 7.03 -9.73 17.12
N LEU A 489 6.28 -10.72 16.61
CA LEU A 489 5.33 -11.47 17.44
C LEU A 489 6.04 -12.26 18.55
N TYR A 490 7.19 -12.87 18.25
CA TYR A 490 7.98 -13.58 19.26
C TYR A 490 8.47 -12.62 20.34
N GLU A 491 9.02 -11.47 19.94
CA GLU A 491 9.51 -10.43 20.85
C GLU A 491 8.38 -9.87 21.72
N MET A 492 7.23 -9.50 21.14
CA MET A 492 6.06 -9.03 21.91
C MET A 492 5.61 -10.04 22.98
N LEU A 493 5.73 -11.35 22.72
CA LEU A 493 5.35 -12.40 23.67
C LEU A 493 6.42 -12.74 24.72
N THR A 494 7.71 -12.50 24.43
CA THR A 494 8.82 -13.00 25.25
C THR A 494 9.75 -11.92 25.81
N GLY A 495 9.70 -10.71 25.26
CA GLY A 495 10.52 -9.56 25.61
C GLY A 495 11.86 -9.45 24.86
N LEU A 496 12.22 -10.42 24.01
CA LEU A 496 13.45 -10.42 23.21
C LEU A 496 13.25 -11.12 21.86
N PRO A 497 13.98 -10.74 20.79
CA PRO A 497 13.99 -11.48 19.53
C PRO A 497 14.45 -12.95 19.69
N PRO A 498 13.94 -13.89 18.87
CA PRO A 498 14.15 -15.34 19.05
C PRO A 498 15.61 -15.81 18.88
N PHE A 499 16.41 -15.06 18.13
CA PHE A 499 17.81 -15.39 17.81
C PHE A 499 18.81 -14.38 18.37
N TYR A 500 18.39 -13.57 19.35
CA TYR A 500 19.19 -12.48 19.89
C TYR A 500 20.55 -12.93 20.45
N ASP A 501 21.57 -12.09 20.24
CA ASP A 501 22.89 -12.18 20.86
C ASP A 501 23.53 -10.78 20.93
N GLU A 502 24.42 -10.53 21.89
CA GLU A 502 25.21 -9.29 21.92
C GLU A 502 26.24 -9.24 20.78
N ASN A 503 26.68 -10.39 20.27
CA ASN A 503 27.57 -10.48 19.12
C ASN A 503 26.78 -10.70 17.83
N THR A 504 26.79 -9.70 16.95
CA THR A 504 26.09 -9.72 15.66
C THR A 504 26.42 -10.94 14.81
N ASN A 505 27.65 -11.46 14.84
CA ASN A 505 28.05 -12.65 14.08
C ASN A 505 27.45 -13.93 14.66
N GLU A 506 27.34 -14.04 15.98
CA GLU A 506 26.64 -15.16 16.63
C GLU A 506 25.13 -15.07 16.42
N MET A 507 24.55 -13.87 16.43
CA MET A 507 23.16 -13.66 16.03
C MET A 507 22.91 -14.09 14.57
N TYR A 508 23.80 -13.77 13.63
CA TYR A 508 23.71 -14.28 12.26
C TYR A 508 23.84 -15.80 12.19
N ARG A 509 24.76 -16.42 12.95
CA ARG A 509 24.87 -17.88 13.06
C ARG A 509 23.57 -18.49 13.61
N LYS A 510 22.99 -17.89 14.65
CA LYS A 510 21.70 -18.29 15.26
C LYS A 510 20.55 -18.22 14.26
N ILE A 511 20.37 -17.09 13.57
CA ILE A 511 19.36 -16.90 12.52
C ILE A 511 19.49 -17.98 11.44
N LEU A 512 20.72 -18.34 11.04
CA LEU A 512 20.94 -19.33 9.98
C LEU A 512 20.82 -20.80 10.43
N GLN A 513 21.13 -21.14 11.69
CA GLN A 513 21.37 -22.54 12.09
C GLN A 513 20.63 -23.01 13.34
N GLU A 514 20.34 -22.14 14.31
CA GLU A 514 19.90 -22.57 15.64
C GLU A 514 18.39 -22.88 15.64
N PRO A 515 17.91 -23.98 16.26
CA PRO A 515 16.48 -24.28 16.29
C PRO A 515 15.69 -23.19 17.02
N LEU A 516 14.50 -22.86 16.52
CA LEU A 516 13.59 -21.95 17.20
C LEU A 516 13.16 -22.57 18.53
N THR A 517 13.55 -21.94 19.64
CA THR A 517 13.14 -22.35 20.99
C THR A 517 11.97 -21.50 21.47
N PHE A 518 11.27 -21.97 22.49
CA PHE A 518 10.13 -21.28 23.09
C PHE A 518 10.14 -21.47 24.61
N PRO A 519 9.69 -20.49 25.41
CA PRO A 519 9.61 -20.58 26.88
C PRO A 519 8.43 -21.49 27.34
N SER A 520 7.76 -21.21 28.47
CA SER A 520 6.60 -22.00 28.92
C SER A 520 5.40 -21.86 27.97
N GLN A 521 4.46 -22.82 28.02
CA GLN A 521 3.21 -22.74 27.24
C GLN A 521 2.28 -21.60 27.68
N GLU A 522 2.49 -21.07 28.90
CA GLU A 522 1.76 -19.90 29.42
C GLU A 522 2.19 -18.62 28.69
N ILE A 523 3.48 -18.48 28.38
CA ILE A 523 4.05 -17.32 27.68
C ILE A 523 3.81 -17.43 26.17
N VAL A 524 4.06 -18.61 25.58
CA VAL A 524 3.78 -18.88 24.16
C VAL A 524 2.86 -20.11 24.04
N PRO A 525 1.52 -19.91 23.96
CA PRO A 525 0.54 -20.98 23.79
C PRO A 525 0.67 -21.73 22.46
N GLY A 526 0.10 -22.93 22.38
CA GLY A 526 0.24 -23.82 21.19
C GLY A 526 -0.10 -23.15 19.86
N ALA A 527 -1.19 -22.39 19.78
CA ALA A 527 -1.58 -21.66 18.56
C ALA A 527 -0.58 -20.55 18.16
N ALA A 528 0.13 -19.96 19.12
CA ALA A 528 1.19 -18.98 18.85
C ALA A 528 2.48 -19.67 18.41
N ARG A 529 2.85 -20.82 19.02
CA ARG A 529 4.00 -21.64 18.58
C ARG A 529 3.84 -22.12 17.15
N ASP A 530 2.66 -22.62 16.79
CA ASP A 530 2.36 -23.07 15.43
C ASP A 530 2.51 -21.92 14.41
N LEU A 531 1.96 -20.74 14.72
CA LEU A 531 2.10 -19.56 13.86
C LEU A 531 3.58 -19.14 13.70
N LEU A 532 4.29 -19.01 14.82
CA LEU A 532 5.69 -18.60 14.86
C LEU A 532 6.59 -19.59 14.12
N SER A 533 6.36 -20.89 14.30
CA SER A 533 7.15 -21.95 13.64
C SER A 533 7.01 -21.93 12.11
N ARG A 534 5.86 -21.45 11.58
CA ARG A 534 5.61 -21.36 10.14
C ARG A 534 5.98 -19.99 9.55
N LEU A 535 5.89 -18.90 10.31
CA LEU A 535 6.39 -17.58 9.91
C LEU A 535 7.93 -17.51 9.94
N LEU A 536 8.55 -18.25 10.86
CA LEU A 536 10.00 -18.36 11.00
C LEU A 536 10.57 -19.63 10.34
N ASP A 537 9.91 -20.14 9.28
CA ASP A 537 10.56 -21.11 8.38
C ASP A 537 11.67 -20.37 7.61
N ARG A 538 12.86 -20.99 7.59
CA ARG A 538 14.06 -20.46 6.94
C ARG A 538 13.99 -20.55 5.43
N ASP A 539 13.17 -21.45 4.91
CA ASP A 539 12.87 -21.54 3.48
C ASP A 539 11.73 -20.56 3.13
N PRO A 540 12.00 -19.50 2.34
CA PRO A 540 10.99 -18.50 2.00
C PRO A 540 9.83 -19.04 1.17
N GLU A 541 10.00 -20.17 0.49
CA GLU A 541 8.95 -20.80 -0.34
C GLU A 541 8.00 -21.66 0.51
N ARG A 542 8.46 -22.12 1.68
CA ARG A 542 7.66 -22.89 2.65
C ARG A 542 7.07 -22.02 3.76
N ARG A 543 7.60 -20.81 3.95
CA ARG A 543 7.16 -19.84 4.96
C ARG A 543 5.69 -19.48 4.78
N LEU A 544 4.94 -19.44 5.88
CA LEU A 544 3.53 -19.05 5.86
C LEU A 544 3.38 -17.62 5.30
N GLY A 545 2.50 -17.45 4.31
CA GLY A 545 2.36 -16.19 3.58
C GLY A 545 3.16 -16.12 2.29
N ALA A 546 3.92 -17.17 1.92
CA ALA A 546 4.51 -17.31 0.59
C ALA A 546 3.45 -17.20 -0.52
N ASN A 547 2.26 -17.78 -0.32
CA ASN A 547 1.12 -17.63 -1.24
C ASN A 547 0.20 -16.43 -0.88
N GLY A 548 0.69 -15.50 -0.07
CA GLY A 548 0.02 -14.25 0.30
C GLY A 548 -0.61 -14.23 1.70
N ALA A 549 -0.93 -13.03 2.18
CA ALA A 549 -1.40 -12.76 3.55
C ALA A 549 -2.66 -13.55 3.96
N ALA A 550 -3.47 -14.00 3.00
CA ALA A 550 -4.65 -14.82 3.26
C ALA A 550 -4.33 -16.14 4.01
N GLU A 551 -3.14 -16.73 3.79
CA GLU A 551 -2.70 -17.92 4.53
C GLU A 551 -2.48 -17.61 6.02
N ILE A 552 -1.82 -16.48 6.30
CA ILE A 552 -1.56 -16.00 7.66
C ILE A 552 -2.90 -15.67 8.35
N LYS A 553 -3.82 -14.98 7.65
CA LYS A 553 -5.14 -14.62 8.17
C LYS A 553 -6.05 -15.82 8.48
N ALA A 554 -5.87 -16.93 7.77
CA ALA A 554 -6.61 -18.18 8.01
C ALA A 554 -6.07 -18.99 9.20
N HIS A 555 -4.92 -18.62 9.78
CA HIS A 555 -4.29 -19.35 10.87
C HIS A 555 -5.14 -19.31 12.15
N HIS A 556 -5.24 -20.45 12.86
CA HIS A 556 -6.10 -20.59 14.05
C HIS A 556 -5.79 -19.57 15.17
N PHE A 557 -4.55 -19.08 15.23
CA PHE A 557 -4.15 -17.98 16.12
C PHE A 557 -5.04 -16.73 16.00
N PHE A 558 -5.58 -16.44 14.81
CA PHE A 558 -6.47 -15.29 14.55
C PHE A 558 -7.96 -15.66 14.51
N SER A 559 -8.35 -16.86 14.94
CA SER A 559 -9.75 -17.34 14.87
C SER A 559 -10.80 -16.41 15.50
N ASN A 560 -10.42 -15.59 16.48
CA ASN A 560 -11.28 -14.62 17.16
C ASN A 560 -11.29 -13.20 16.51
N ILE A 561 -10.61 -13.00 15.37
CA ILE A 561 -10.48 -11.72 14.67
C ILE A 561 -11.40 -11.66 13.45
N ASP A 562 -12.38 -10.75 13.47
CA ASP A 562 -13.14 -10.30 12.30
C ASP A 562 -12.31 -9.22 11.58
N TRP A 563 -11.59 -9.63 10.54
CA TRP A 563 -10.73 -8.75 9.72
C TRP A 563 -11.44 -7.49 9.20
N ARG A 564 -12.75 -7.54 8.95
CA ARG A 564 -13.53 -6.39 8.49
C ARG A 564 -13.83 -5.44 9.65
N LYS A 565 -14.14 -5.94 10.85
CA LYS A 565 -14.24 -5.09 12.05
C LYS A 565 -12.90 -4.48 12.43
N LEU A 566 -11.80 -5.20 12.24
CA LEU A 566 -10.44 -4.72 12.48
C LEU A 566 -10.12 -3.52 11.57
N LEU A 567 -10.25 -3.69 10.24
CA LEU A 567 -10.06 -2.60 9.27
C LEU A 567 -11.03 -1.41 9.47
N GLN A 568 -12.20 -1.64 10.05
CA GLN A 568 -13.15 -0.58 10.43
C GLN A 568 -12.87 0.05 11.80
N ARG A 569 -11.78 -0.34 12.49
CA ARG A 569 -11.42 0.09 13.85
C ARG A 569 -12.58 -0.05 14.85
N LYS A 570 -13.29 -1.18 14.77
CA LYS A 570 -14.45 -1.52 15.63
C LYS A 570 -14.10 -2.44 16.81
N TYR A 571 -12.82 -2.76 16.97
CA TYR A 571 -12.29 -3.35 18.19
C TYR A 571 -11.79 -2.24 19.09
N GLU A 572 -12.12 -2.29 20.38
CA GLU A 572 -11.55 -1.42 21.40
C GLU A 572 -10.21 -2.05 21.86
N PRO A 573 -9.07 -1.34 21.73
CA PRO A 573 -7.77 -1.87 22.17
C PRO A 573 -7.73 -2.06 23.70
N SER A 574 -7.15 -3.17 24.15
CA SER A 574 -7.03 -3.48 25.59
C SER A 574 -6.08 -2.55 26.35
N PHE A 575 -5.20 -1.85 25.64
CA PHE A 575 -4.30 -0.85 26.17
C PHE A 575 -4.55 0.49 25.49
N ARG A 576 -4.71 1.54 26.28
CA ARG A 576 -4.81 2.92 25.81
C ARG A 576 -3.64 3.73 26.36
N PRO A 577 -2.81 4.38 25.51
CA PRO A 577 -1.74 5.25 25.97
C PRO A 577 -2.26 6.41 26.83
N ASP A 578 -1.48 6.83 27.82
CA ASP A 578 -1.73 8.03 28.60
C ASP A 578 -1.39 9.26 27.75
N VAL A 579 -2.43 9.97 27.30
CA VAL A 579 -2.37 11.08 26.36
C VAL A 579 -3.38 12.13 26.81
N VAL A 580 -2.88 13.33 27.16
CA VAL A 580 -3.73 14.41 27.68
C VAL A 580 -4.39 15.21 26.56
N ASP A 581 -3.67 15.53 25.49
CA ASP A 581 -4.17 16.29 24.36
C ASP A 581 -3.45 15.95 23.02
N ALA A 582 -3.85 16.64 21.94
CA ALA A 582 -3.29 16.43 20.60
C ALA A 582 -1.85 16.96 20.40
N ARG A 583 -1.32 17.76 21.35
CA ARG A 583 0.08 18.23 21.37
C ARG A 583 0.97 17.39 22.28
N ASP A 584 0.39 16.51 23.11
CA ASP A 584 1.13 15.72 24.08
C ASP A 584 2.32 14.98 23.44
N THR A 585 3.48 15.09 24.09
CA THR A 585 4.72 14.42 23.70
C THR A 585 5.33 13.60 24.83
N LYS A 586 4.58 13.30 25.90
CA LYS A 586 5.04 12.55 27.08
C LYS A 586 5.52 11.13 26.74
N ASN A 587 4.96 10.54 25.68
CA ASN A 587 5.29 9.19 25.21
C ASN A 587 6.43 9.16 24.16
N PHE A 588 7.14 10.28 23.95
CA PHE A 588 8.33 10.36 23.09
C PHE A 588 9.60 10.52 23.93
N ASP A 589 10.76 10.24 23.35
CA ASP A 589 12.03 10.35 24.06
C ASP A 589 12.29 11.79 24.55
N HIS A 590 12.70 11.90 25.81
CA HIS A 590 13.12 13.17 26.41
C HIS A 590 14.35 13.76 25.73
N GLU A 591 15.25 12.92 25.21
CA GLU A 591 16.43 13.35 24.45
C GLU A 591 16.04 14.15 23.19
N PHE A 592 14.97 13.74 22.50
CA PHE A 592 14.46 14.45 21.33
C PHE A 592 13.61 15.65 21.73
N THR A 593 12.68 15.48 22.67
CA THR A 593 11.72 16.54 23.03
C THR A 593 12.31 17.73 23.78
N LEU A 594 13.57 17.62 24.24
CA LEU A 594 14.39 18.73 24.74
C LEU A 594 15.20 19.46 23.64
N GLU A 595 15.34 18.89 22.43
CA GLU A 595 16.03 19.55 21.31
C GLU A 595 15.19 20.73 20.79
N ALA A 596 15.82 21.89 20.60
CA ALA A 596 15.13 23.09 20.11
C ALA A 596 14.50 22.83 18.72
N PRO A 597 13.19 23.10 18.51
CA PRO A 597 12.46 22.80 17.29
C PRO A 597 12.82 23.77 16.16
N THR A 598 14.02 23.58 15.62
CA THR A 598 14.61 24.43 14.57
C THR A 598 14.71 23.66 13.27
N ASP A 599 14.27 24.29 12.18
CA ASP A 599 14.55 23.80 10.83
C ASP A 599 16.01 24.13 10.48
N SER A 600 16.92 23.21 10.83
CA SER A 600 18.35 23.45 10.88
C SER A 600 18.92 23.91 9.53
N TYR A 601 19.73 24.97 9.53
CA TYR A 601 20.39 25.49 8.32
C TYR A 601 21.23 24.41 7.63
N VAL A 602 21.36 24.51 6.30
CA VAL A 602 22.17 23.59 5.49
C VAL A 602 23.39 24.35 5.00
N GLU A 603 24.54 24.03 5.59
CA GLU A 603 25.83 24.52 5.11
C GLU A 603 26.20 23.84 3.78
N GLY A 604 26.71 24.62 2.83
CA GLY A 604 27.14 24.15 1.52
C GLY A 604 26.72 25.12 0.39
N PRO A 605 27.22 24.91 -0.84
CA PRO A 605 26.78 25.66 -2.01
C PRO A 605 25.31 25.35 -2.34
N ALA A 606 24.59 26.35 -2.84
CA ALA A 606 23.22 26.16 -3.32
C ALA A 606 23.18 25.15 -4.48
N LEU A 607 22.20 24.25 -4.45
CA LEU A 607 22.02 23.24 -5.51
C LEU A 607 21.69 23.92 -6.84
N SER A 608 22.36 23.48 -7.91
CA SER A 608 22.18 24.03 -9.26
C SER A 608 20.75 23.82 -9.78
N GLN A 609 20.31 24.62 -10.74
CA GLN A 609 18.96 24.52 -11.29
C GLN A 609 18.66 23.12 -11.85
N THR A 610 19.64 22.47 -12.48
CA THR A 610 19.54 21.09 -12.97
C THR A 610 19.36 20.08 -11.84
N MET A 611 20.01 20.28 -10.68
CA MET A 611 19.80 19.45 -9.48
C MET A 611 18.42 19.69 -8.87
N GLN A 612 17.91 20.92 -8.88
CA GLN A 612 16.55 21.25 -8.40
C GLN A 612 15.47 20.58 -9.26
N GLN A 613 15.64 20.55 -10.58
CA GLN A 613 14.69 19.96 -11.52
C GLN A 613 14.46 18.45 -11.28
N GLN A 614 15.42 17.75 -10.68
CA GLN A 614 15.26 16.32 -10.33
C GLN A 614 14.17 16.08 -9.27
N PHE A 615 13.71 17.11 -8.55
CA PHE A 615 12.64 17.02 -7.54
C PHE A 615 11.30 17.65 -8.01
N GLN A 616 11.08 17.76 -9.32
CA GLN A 616 9.75 18.08 -9.85
C GLN A 616 8.73 17.00 -9.47
N GLY A 617 7.46 17.39 -9.28
CA GLY A 617 6.41 16.47 -8.82
C GLY A 617 6.43 16.12 -7.32
N TRP A 618 7.37 16.65 -6.53
CA TRP A 618 7.42 16.37 -5.08
C TRP A 618 6.23 16.95 -4.30
N SER A 619 5.72 18.13 -4.69
CA SER A 619 4.71 18.84 -3.91
C SER A 619 3.33 18.19 -4.06
N TYR A 620 2.74 17.75 -2.96
CA TYR A 620 1.43 17.09 -2.91
C TYR A 620 0.59 17.64 -1.75
N ASN A 621 -0.73 17.69 -1.97
CA ASN A 621 -1.69 18.13 -0.98
C ASN A 621 -2.85 17.12 -1.00
N ARG A 622 -3.07 16.39 0.10
CA ARG A 622 -4.12 15.36 0.15
C ARG A 622 -5.49 16.04 0.02
N PRO A 623 -6.29 15.71 -1.02
CA PRO A 623 -7.63 16.26 -1.18
C PRO A 623 -8.46 16.00 0.08
N VAL A 624 -8.95 17.06 0.70
CA VAL A 624 -9.83 16.96 1.87
C VAL A 624 -11.26 16.72 1.39
N ALA A 625 -11.55 15.48 1.04
CA ALA A 625 -12.93 15.02 0.91
C ALA A 625 -13.63 14.99 2.29
N GLY A 626 -14.96 15.02 2.30
CA GLY A 626 -15.80 15.26 3.48
C GLY A 626 -15.50 14.37 4.70
N LEU A 627 -15.80 14.91 5.89
CA LEU A 627 -15.51 14.39 7.23
C LEU A 627 -15.40 12.84 7.33
N GLY A 628 -14.20 12.37 7.63
CA GLY A 628 -13.89 10.97 7.91
C GLY A 628 -12.42 10.79 8.24
N ASP A 629 -11.91 11.44 9.29
CA ASP A 629 -10.50 11.37 9.69
C ASP A 629 -10.18 10.02 10.37
N ALA A 630 -10.19 8.95 9.58
CA ALA A 630 -9.58 7.67 9.94
C ALA A 630 -8.05 7.83 9.90
N GLY A 631 -7.48 8.40 10.97
CA GLY A 631 -6.04 8.52 11.18
C GLY A 631 -5.54 9.93 11.46
N GLY A 632 -5.56 10.30 12.75
CA GLY A 632 -4.46 11.07 13.36
C GLY A 632 -4.65 12.57 13.61
N SER A 633 -5.86 13.12 13.59
CA SER A 633 -6.19 14.33 14.36
C SER A 633 -7.71 14.45 14.56
N VAL A 634 -8.29 13.52 15.32
CA VAL A 634 -9.70 13.58 15.70
C VAL A 634 -9.96 14.89 16.46
N LYS A 635 -10.84 15.73 15.90
CA LYS A 635 -11.52 16.75 16.69
C LYS A 635 -12.45 16.03 17.66
N ASP A 636 -11.99 15.90 18.90
CA ASP A 636 -12.85 15.49 20.00
C ASP A 636 -13.97 16.53 20.17
N PRO A 637 -15.26 16.14 20.11
CA PRO A 637 -16.37 17.06 20.32
C PRO A 637 -16.44 17.67 21.74
N SER A 638 -15.72 17.11 22.71
CA SER A 638 -15.74 17.57 24.11
C SER A 638 -14.84 18.78 24.39
N PHE A 639 -13.80 19.02 23.58
CA PHE A 639 -12.97 20.24 23.67
C PHE A 639 -13.58 21.41 22.88
N GLY A 640 -14.75 21.85 23.33
CA GLY A 640 -15.39 23.06 22.82
C GLY A 640 -14.67 24.33 23.27
N SER A 641 -14.43 25.24 22.31
CA SER A 641 -14.23 26.68 22.53
C SER A 641 -13.38 27.11 23.75
N ILE A 642 -12.05 27.05 23.64
CA ILE A 642 -11.22 27.96 24.44
C ILE A 642 -11.43 29.37 23.88
N THR A 643 -12.05 30.23 24.67
CA THR A 643 -12.25 31.65 24.36
C THR A 643 -10.92 32.40 24.40
N LYS A 644 -10.62 33.12 23.32
CA LYS A 644 -9.59 34.16 23.09
C LYS A 644 -8.47 34.31 24.13
#